data_AF-A0A258ARF0-F1
#
_entry.id   AF-A0A258ARF0-F1
#
_cell.length_a   1.000
_cell.length_b   1.000
_cell.length_c   1.000
_cell.angle_alpha   90.00
_cell.angle_beta   90.00
_cell.angle_gamma   90.00
#
_symmetry.space_group_name_H-M   'P 1'
#
loop_
_entity.id
_entity.type
_entity.pdbx_description
1 polymer ?
#
loop_
_entity_poly.entity_id
_entity_poly.type
_entity_poly.pdbx_seq_one_letter_code
_entity_poly.pdbx_strand_id
1 'polypeptide(L)'
;MRFVEAAWLVGPLMVVLLLWHRRRPLSLRKRLSALAVLALVAYGLAVSPLMHSWFEAPQNVALAQQLGDGRQPTVLPVDFQMDTYVDEKRGPLLRVHASAALDGVPRGIIPIWSNVDTTITQNGKKLPLVPSANAEGYLNPQMLSFTLHFTPLAGDLAAPAPADLLCTDVSQSNHRLRPLQLPVPNDLTMPVDIDMQLAASWVQLRELGQAPLKAGACIRSPEAELEVIAVKAHWDERGTRRPGAVTLTVRQSMRTLSSRHAWWPVGPKIMLQAPGKRLTWQNAMQSSSDWRSLRLGWVHSVVSYTFQDVLTDGSGVTEANLEQQQIQWIKPDYLGSTYHHVEVKGMRLSEHLQPPDIWPYTHNATHQEANPREAFLAHILRLPRPDPAGPRAEIARYVANVCSASRAYERRADLNHFSEPLWPGDDRQLGELLAPYIVKHPDLITQIKAPDAFVVMGAALLKAGIPGFHQEADAEQPSYQRVVAVSAQPGVSQSLMSKPWVPFATVERDRLDVAVMQMLKTGSDEPLRPLVMQEPQSLEKIWQEFPRAVNGVNLRFLVRDSHYREKAIGETRRQYAMLARTVKPERRKEVDTIAAMAVLGEAEALDWLLRLASFQHEDGQNWLNSCLRDVHQAVFDIELAPRKVAAFIVNCRGWTPADFRYDTEKMRWELRENPAANSKKP
;
A
#
# COMPACT_ATOMS: atom_id res chain seq x y z
N MET A 1 -24.43 1.38 -23.32
CA MET A 1 -25.73 2.04 -23.07
C MET A 1 -26.41 2.57 -24.34
N ARG A 2 -25.71 3.19 -25.30
CA ARG A 2 -26.30 3.58 -26.60
C ARG A 2 -27.05 2.46 -27.32
N PHE A 3 -26.56 1.21 -27.23
CA PHE A 3 -27.26 0.03 -27.73
C PHE A 3 -28.56 -0.28 -27.00
N VAL A 4 -28.65 -0.03 -25.71
CA VAL A 4 -29.88 -0.24 -24.92
C VAL A 4 -30.94 0.78 -25.34
N GLU A 5 -30.58 2.06 -25.52
CA GLU A 5 -31.50 3.09 -26.04
C GLU A 5 -31.94 2.80 -27.47
N ALA A 6 -31.00 2.43 -28.33
CA ALA A 6 -31.31 2.00 -29.69
C ALA A 6 -32.24 0.78 -29.68
N ALA A 7 -32.03 -0.19 -28.77
CA ALA A 7 -32.90 -1.34 -28.59
C ALA A 7 -34.29 -0.95 -28.04
N TRP A 8 -34.39 0.03 -27.14
CA TRP A 8 -35.65 0.59 -26.66
C TRP A 8 -36.45 1.27 -27.78
N LEU A 9 -35.79 2.03 -28.65
CA LEU A 9 -36.41 2.68 -29.82
C LEU A 9 -36.83 1.67 -30.90
N VAL A 10 -36.15 0.53 -30.95
CA VAL A 10 -36.49 -0.62 -31.82
C VAL A 10 -37.56 -1.52 -31.18
N GLY A 11 -37.82 -1.39 -29.87
CA GLY A 11 -38.84 -2.13 -29.13
C GLY A 11 -40.26 -2.03 -29.73
N PRO A 12 -40.77 -0.82 -30.07
CA PRO A 12 -42.05 -0.66 -30.77
C PRO A 12 -42.11 -1.39 -32.12
N LEU A 13 -41.02 -1.39 -32.90
CA LEU A 13 -40.93 -2.15 -34.15
C LEU A 13 -41.00 -3.66 -33.90
N MET A 14 -40.43 -4.13 -32.79
CA MET A 14 -40.54 -5.53 -32.36
C MET A 14 -41.98 -5.90 -31.97
N VAL A 15 -42.71 -5.00 -31.31
CA VAL A 15 -44.14 -5.17 -31.00
C VAL A 15 -44.98 -5.23 -32.28
N VAL A 16 -44.72 -4.34 -33.25
CA VAL A 16 -45.38 -4.37 -34.56
C VAL A 16 -45.09 -5.68 -35.31
N LEU A 17 -43.85 -6.16 -35.27
CA LEU A 17 -43.45 -7.45 -35.86
C LEU A 17 -44.15 -8.64 -35.19
N LEU A 18 -44.30 -8.63 -33.87
CA LEU A 18 -45.04 -9.65 -33.12
C LEU A 18 -46.54 -9.64 -33.46
N LEU A 19 -47.14 -8.44 -33.55
CA LEU A 19 -48.54 -8.27 -33.95
C LEU A 19 -48.78 -8.72 -35.40
N TRP A 20 -47.85 -8.41 -36.29
CA TRP A 20 -47.88 -8.88 -37.68
C TRP A 20 -47.74 -10.40 -37.77
N HIS A 21 -46.79 -10.97 -37.02
CA HIS A 21 -46.57 -12.42 -36.95
C HIS A 21 -47.82 -13.17 -36.48
N ARG A 22 -48.53 -12.64 -35.48
CA ARG A 22 -49.77 -13.20 -34.96
C ARG A 22 -50.89 -13.24 -36.00
N ARG A 23 -50.93 -12.27 -36.92
CA ARG A 23 -51.92 -12.21 -38.01
C ARG A 23 -51.48 -12.98 -39.26
N ARG A 24 -50.17 -13.08 -39.51
CA ARG A 24 -49.57 -13.79 -40.64
C ARG A 24 -48.32 -14.53 -40.17
N PRO A 25 -48.39 -15.84 -39.92
CA PRO A 25 -47.27 -16.59 -39.38
C PRO A 25 -46.08 -16.58 -40.35
N LEU A 26 -44.98 -16.00 -39.88
CA LEU A 26 -43.70 -15.93 -40.57
C LEU A 26 -42.97 -17.27 -40.42
N SER A 27 -42.31 -17.71 -41.50
CA SER A 27 -41.39 -18.85 -41.47
C SER A 27 -40.17 -18.55 -40.59
N LEU A 28 -39.51 -19.60 -40.08
CA LEU A 28 -38.36 -19.48 -39.18
C LEU A 28 -37.26 -18.57 -39.77
N ARG A 29 -36.95 -18.72 -41.06
CA ARG A 29 -35.98 -17.87 -41.78
C ARG A 29 -36.36 -16.39 -41.70
N LYS A 30 -37.63 -16.04 -41.95
CA LYS A 30 -38.10 -14.65 -41.90
C LYS A 30 -38.05 -14.06 -40.48
N ARG A 31 -38.27 -14.88 -39.44
CA ARG A 31 -38.14 -14.44 -38.03
C ARG A 31 -36.69 -14.11 -37.68
N LEU A 32 -35.76 -15.00 -38.05
CA LEU A 32 -34.33 -14.79 -37.81
C LEU A 32 -33.79 -13.59 -38.60
N SER A 33 -34.21 -13.42 -39.86
CA SER A 33 -33.84 -12.23 -40.65
C SER A 33 -34.40 -10.94 -40.05
N ALA A 34 -35.64 -10.93 -39.56
CA ALA A 34 -36.21 -9.75 -38.91
C ALA A 34 -35.46 -9.39 -37.62
N LEU A 35 -35.10 -10.37 -36.79
CA LEU A 35 -34.27 -10.17 -35.61
C LEU A 35 -32.88 -9.63 -35.97
N ALA A 36 -32.23 -10.19 -36.99
CA ALA A 36 -30.93 -9.72 -37.46
C ALA A 36 -31.00 -8.27 -37.98
N VAL A 37 -32.05 -7.91 -38.73
CA VAL A 37 -32.26 -6.54 -39.20
C VAL A 37 -32.52 -5.58 -38.04
N LEU A 38 -33.35 -5.95 -37.06
CA LEU A 38 -33.58 -5.12 -35.88
C LEU A 38 -32.31 -4.95 -35.05
N ALA A 39 -31.49 -5.99 -34.93
CA ALA A 39 -30.19 -5.92 -34.27
C ALA A 39 -29.21 -5.01 -35.03
N LEU A 40 -29.18 -5.08 -36.36
CA LEU A 40 -28.38 -4.19 -37.21
C LEU A 40 -28.85 -2.73 -37.13
N VAL A 41 -30.16 -2.47 -37.08
CA VAL A 41 -30.72 -1.13 -36.90
C VAL A 41 -30.39 -0.60 -35.51
N ALA A 42 -30.54 -1.42 -34.46
CA ALA A 42 -30.15 -1.04 -33.11
C ALA A 42 -28.64 -0.74 -33.02
N TYR A 43 -27.80 -1.55 -33.68
CA TYR A 43 -26.37 -1.32 -33.77
C TYR A 43 -26.02 -0.03 -34.53
N GLY A 44 -26.64 0.18 -35.71
CA GLY A 44 -26.43 1.38 -36.52
C GLY A 44 -26.85 2.66 -35.81
N LEU A 45 -27.98 2.63 -35.09
CA LEU A 45 -28.40 3.74 -34.22
C LEU A 45 -27.43 3.93 -33.05
N ALA A 46 -26.96 2.87 -32.40
CA ALA A 46 -26.01 2.96 -31.29
C ALA A 46 -24.66 3.57 -31.67
N VAL A 47 -24.23 3.39 -32.92
CA VAL A 47 -22.99 3.96 -33.49
C VAL A 47 -23.23 5.34 -34.12
N SER A 48 -24.49 5.74 -34.33
CA SER A 48 -24.83 7.02 -34.95
C SER A 48 -24.51 8.22 -34.04
N PRO A 49 -23.96 9.32 -34.59
CA PRO A 49 -23.79 10.57 -33.85
C PRO A 49 -25.11 11.24 -33.45
N LEU A 50 -26.25 10.78 -34.01
CA LEU A 50 -27.60 11.23 -33.65
C LEU A 50 -28.08 10.68 -32.30
N MET A 51 -27.45 9.60 -31.80
CA MET A 51 -27.71 9.05 -30.47
C MET A 51 -26.64 9.56 -29.49
N HIS A 52 -27.03 10.52 -28.65
CA HIS A 52 -26.15 11.01 -27.59
C HIS A 52 -26.14 10.04 -26.41
N SER A 53 -24.97 9.86 -25.78
CA SER A 53 -24.92 9.16 -24.48
C SER A 53 -25.71 9.97 -23.44
N TRP A 54 -26.54 9.34 -22.62
CA TRP A 54 -27.22 10.00 -21.50
C TRP A 54 -26.27 10.70 -20.50
N PHE A 55 -24.97 10.40 -20.58
CA PHE A 55 -23.92 11.04 -19.77
C PHE A 55 -23.24 12.23 -20.45
N GLU A 56 -23.41 12.41 -21.76
CA GLU A 56 -22.65 13.35 -22.58
C GLU A 56 -23.58 14.43 -23.12
N ALA A 57 -23.73 15.53 -22.37
CA ALA A 57 -24.38 16.73 -22.91
C ALA A 57 -23.51 17.30 -24.04
N PRO A 58 -24.08 17.76 -25.18
CA PRO A 58 -23.29 18.26 -26.31
C PRO A 58 -22.28 19.36 -25.94
N GLN A 59 -22.67 20.25 -25.02
CA GLN A 59 -21.81 21.30 -24.47
C GLN A 59 -20.61 20.76 -23.68
N ASN A 60 -20.77 19.63 -22.98
CA ASN A 60 -19.70 19.00 -22.22
C ASN A 60 -18.70 18.30 -23.14
N VAL A 61 -19.20 17.67 -24.22
CA VAL A 61 -18.35 17.04 -25.24
C VAL A 61 -17.51 18.09 -25.96
N ALA A 62 -18.09 19.24 -26.31
CA ALA A 62 -17.34 20.36 -26.89
C ALA A 62 -16.25 20.88 -25.94
N LEU A 63 -16.55 20.99 -24.64
CA LEU A 63 -15.56 21.36 -23.63
C LEU A 63 -14.45 20.30 -23.49
N ALA A 64 -14.79 19.01 -23.45
CA ALA A 64 -13.81 17.92 -23.41
C ALA A 64 -12.89 17.93 -24.64
N GLN A 65 -13.44 18.21 -25.82
CA GLN A 65 -12.67 18.39 -27.05
C GLN A 65 -11.72 19.59 -26.93
N GLN A 66 -12.19 20.76 -26.47
CA GLN A 66 -11.32 21.92 -26.23
C GLN A 66 -10.24 21.69 -25.18
N LEU A 67 -10.51 20.85 -24.18
CA LEU A 67 -9.55 20.45 -23.15
C LEU A 67 -8.49 19.50 -23.71
N GLY A 68 -8.85 18.64 -24.66
CA GLY A 68 -7.90 17.77 -25.37
C GLY A 68 -7.14 18.44 -26.52
N ASP A 69 -7.76 19.41 -27.18
CA ASP A 69 -7.23 20.00 -28.42
C ASP A 69 -5.91 20.75 -28.18
N GLY A 70 -4.93 20.48 -29.05
CA GLY A 70 -3.58 21.05 -28.97
C GLY A 70 -2.75 20.68 -27.74
N ARG A 71 -3.25 19.84 -26.82
CA ARG A 71 -2.49 19.37 -25.64
C ARG A 71 -2.03 17.93 -25.86
N GLN A 72 -0.76 17.67 -25.55
CA GLN A 72 -0.20 16.32 -25.60
C GLN A 72 0.11 15.85 -24.18
N PRO A 73 -0.40 14.69 -23.76
CA PRO A 73 -0.01 14.13 -22.47
C PRO A 73 1.45 13.72 -22.50
N THR A 74 2.14 13.98 -21.40
CA THR A 74 3.53 13.58 -21.20
C THR A 74 3.53 12.34 -20.33
N VAL A 75 4.24 11.31 -20.79
CA VAL A 75 4.63 10.14 -19.98
C VAL A 75 6.14 10.05 -20.05
N LEU A 76 6.82 10.26 -18.93
CA LEU A 76 8.28 10.17 -18.85
C LEU A 76 8.69 8.74 -18.45
N PRO A 77 9.91 8.29 -18.80
CA PRO A 77 10.42 6.98 -18.34
C PRO A 77 10.34 6.80 -16.81
N VAL A 78 10.52 7.87 -16.04
CA VAL A 78 10.40 7.86 -14.57
C VAL A 78 8.98 7.61 -14.06
N ASP A 79 7.96 7.79 -14.91
CA ASP A 79 6.57 7.55 -14.57
C ASP A 79 6.20 6.06 -14.71
N PHE A 80 7.09 5.23 -15.25
CA PHE A 80 6.91 3.80 -15.35
C PHE A 80 7.41 3.07 -14.09
N GLN A 81 6.60 2.12 -13.63
CA GLN A 81 6.96 1.22 -12.53
C GLN A 81 6.68 -0.21 -12.93
N MET A 82 7.56 -1.13 -12.55
CA MET A 82 7.41 -2.54 -12.92
C MET A 82 7.47 -3.45 -11.71
N ASP A 83 6.55 -4.41 -11.68
CA ASP A 83 6.54 -5.47 -10.68
C ASP A 83 6.30 -6.82 -11.37
N THR A 84 6.85 -7.87 -10.78
CA THR A 84 6.60 -9.24 -11.23
C THR A 84 5.43 -9.83 -10.47
N TYR A 85 4.52 -10.47 -11.19
CA TYR A 85 3.35 -11.13 -10.65
C TYR A 85 3.22 -12.53 -11.23
N VAL A 86 2.96 -13.52 -10.39
CA VAL A 86 2.73 -14.89 -10.84
C VAL A 86 1.23 -15.10 -11.04
N ASP A 87 0.83 -15.28 -12.30
CA ASP A 87 -0.52 -15.70 -12.66
C ASP A 87 -0.63 -17.23 -12.54
N GLU A 88 -1.65 -17.72 -11.86
CA GLU A 88 -1.84 -19.16 -11.59
C GLU A 88 -1.90 -20.03 -12.85
N LYS A 89 -2.29 -19.46 -14.01
CA LYS A 89 -2.42 -20.18 -15.28
C LYS A 89 -1.29 -19.86 -16.26
N ARG A 90 -0.69 -18.68 -16.17
CA ARG A 90 0.25 -18.14 -17.18
C ARG A 90 1.68 -18.00 -16.69
N GLY A 91 1.96 -18.26 -15.41
CA GLY A 91 3.29 -18.17 -14.84
C GLY A 91 3.72 -16.72 -14.53
N PRO A 92 5.03 -16.44 -14.44
CA PRO A 92 5.52 -15.11 -14.10
C PRO A 92 5.25 -14.11 -15.24
N LEU A 93 4.57 -13.03 -14.89
CA LEU A 93 4.27 -11.90 -15.74
C LEU A 93 4.96 -10.65 -15.18
N LEU A 94 5.42 -9.79 -16.08
CA LEU A 94 5.82 -8.43 -15.76
C LEU A 94 4.57 -7.54 -15.88
N ARG A 95 4.25 -6.82 -14.79
CA ARG A 95 3.28 -5.74 -14.79
C ARG A 95 4.03 -4.42 -14.97
N VAL A 96 3.58 -3.60 -15.91
CA VAL A 96 4.13 -2.27 -16.18
C VAL A 96 3.04 -1.24 -15.91
N HIS A 97 3.21 -0.47 -14.85
CA HIS A 97 2.40 0.68 -14.47
C HIS A 97 2.97 1.95 -15.09
N ALA A 98 2.11 2.90 -15.44
CA ALA A 98 2.51 4.22 -15.91
C ALA A 98 1.52 5.29 -15.44
N SER A 99 1.96 6.53 -15.27
CA SER A 99 1.09 7.69 -15.12
C SER A 99 1.27 8.68 -16.26
N ALA A 100 0.18 9.33 -16.68
CA ALA A 100 0.22 10.39 -17.68
C ALA A 100 -0.17 11.72 -17.05
N ALA A 101 0.63 12.75 -17.32
CA ALA A 101 0.36 14.12 -16.92
C ALA A 101 -0.05 14.96 -18.14
N LEU A 102 -0.83 16.01 -17.90
CA LEU A 102 -1.25 16.94 -18.93
C LEU A 102 -1.21 18.36 -18.37
N ASP A 103 -0.37 19.20 -18.96
CA ASP A 103 -0.19 20.57 -18.50
C ASP A 103 -1.34 21.49 -18.93
N GLY A 104 -1.53 22.56 -18.18
CA GLY A 104 -2.50 23.61 -18.53
C GLY A 104 -3.97 23.17 -18.44
N VAL A 105 -4.26 22.14 -17.63
CA VAL A 105 -5.64 21.77 -17.27
C VAL A 105 -6.15 22.72 -16.18
N PRO A 106 -7.37 23.30 -16.33
CA PRO A 106 -7.95 24.16 -15.30
C PRO A 106 -8.18 23.42 -13.98
N ARG A 107 -8.03 24.11 -12.85
CA ARG A 107 -8.46 23.58 -11.54
C ARG A 107 -9.94 23.23 -11.56
N GLY A 108 -10.32 22.19 -10.84
CA GLY A 108 -11.67 21.64 -10.87
C GLY A 108 -11.92 20.69 -12.03
N ILE A 109 -10.94 20.44 -12.90
CA ILE A 109 -11.07 19.51 -14.03
C ILE A 109 -9.89 18.56 -14.02
N ILE A 110 -10.16 17.27 -14.15
CA ILE A 110 -9.13 16.23 -14.15
C ILE A 110 -9.30 15.26 -15.32
N PRO A 111 -8.23 14.87 -16.01
CA PRO A 111 -8.23 13.76 -16.95
C PRO A 111 -8.02 12.45 -16.19
N ILE A 112 -8.94 11.49 -16.36
CA ILE A 112 -8.75 10.11 -15.91
C ILE A 112 -8.28 9.27 -17.09
N TRP A 113 -7.04 8.81 -17.02
CA TRP A 113 -6.38 8.10 -18.11
C TRP A 113 -6.71 6.62 -18.12
N SER A 114 -6.96 6.11 -19.33
CA SER A 114 -7.13 4.70 -19.61
C SER A 114 -6.33 4.32 -20.84
N ASN A 115 -5.82 3.09 -20.85
CA ASN A 115 -5.08 2.56 -21.97
C ASN A 115 -6.06 1.90 -22.94
N VAL A 116 -6.10 2.37 -24.19
CA VAL A 116 -6.96 1.86 -25.26
C VAL A 116 -6.23 0.76 -26.01
N ASP A 117 -5.00 1.05 -26.43
CA ASP A 117 -4.11 0.12 -27.09
C ASP A 117 -2.67 0.46 -26.71
N THR A 118 -1.82 -0.55 -26.63
CA THR A 118 -0.39 -0.34 -26.43
C THR A 118 0.40 -1.38 -27.19
N THR A 119 1.47 -0.94 -27.82
CA THR A 119 2.48 -1.81 -28.40
C THR A 119 3.81 -1.55 -27.67
N ILE A 120 4.40 -2.60 -27.13
CA ILE A 120 5.78 -2.57 -26.63
C ILE A 120 6.65 -3.27 -27.67
N THR A 121 7.69 -2.60 -28.14
CA THR A 121 8.62 -3.11 -29.14
C THR A 121 10.02 -3.19 -28.55
N GLN A 122 10.70 -4.32 -28.71
CA GLN A 122 12.10 -4.51 -28.34
C GLN A 122 12.86 -5.01 -29.57
N ASN A 123 13.90 -4.29 -29.98
CA ASN A 123 14.69 -4.61 -31.18
C ASN A 123 13.82 -4.85 -32.45
N GLY A 124 12.84 -3.97 -32.67
CA GLY A 124 11.92 -4.05 -33.80
C GLY A 124 10.87 -5.18 -33.74
N LYS A 125 10.84 -5.98 -32.66
CA LYS A 125 9.85 -7.05 -32.45
C LYS A 125 8.84 -6.66 -31.37
N LYS A 126 7.55 -6.88 -31.65
CA LYS A 126 6.47 -6.66 -30.66
C LYS A 126 6.56 -7.70 -29.55
N LEU A 127 6.56 -7.24 -28.30
CA LEU A 127 6.44 -8.11 -27.13
C LEU A 127 4.97 -8.57 -26.96
N PRO A 128 4.73 -9.83 -26.55
CA PRO A 128 3.38 -10.36 -26.41
C PRO A 128 2.72 -9.76 -25.16
N LEU A 129 1.70 -8.92 -25.35
CA LEU A 129 0.87 -8.44 -24.25
C LEU A 129 -0.17 -9.48 -23.85
N VAL A 130 -0.37 -9.62 -22.54
CA VAL A 130 -1.32 -10.53 -21.93
C VAL A 130 -2.58 -9.75 -21.54
N PRO A 131 -3.76 -10.12 -22.04
CA PRO A 131 -5.00 -9.50 -21.61
C PRO A 131 -5.24 -9.86 -20.14
N SER A 132 -5.28 -8.85 -19.26
CA SER A 132 -5.70 -9.07 -17.86
C SER A 132 -7.20 -9.41 -17.84
N ALA A 133 -7.62 -10.37 -17.01
CA ALA A 133 -8.98 -10.91 -16.99
C ALA A 133 -10.11 -9.86 -16.76
N ASN A 134 -9.76 -8.67 -16.25
CA ASN A 134 -10.67 -7.54 -16.08
C ASN A 134 -10.63 -6.54 -17.26
N ALA A 135 -10.18 -6.95 -18.46
CA ALA A 135 -9.83 -6.03 -19.55
C ALA A 135 -10.98 -5.34 -20.26
N GLU A 136 -12.12 -6.01 -20.38
CA GLU A 136 -13.15 -5.58 -21.31
C GLU A 136 -14.02 -4.42 -20.78
N GLY A 137 -13.67 -3.82 -19.63
CA GLY A 137 -14.61 -2.97 -18.87
C GLY A 137 -14.26 -1.50 -18.63
N TYR A 138 -13.06 -0.99 -18.90
CA TYR A 138 -12.60 0.29 -18.31
C TYR A 138 -12.79 1.57 -19.13
N LEU A 139 -13.25 1.48 -20.39
CA LEU A 139 -13.82 2.63 -21.10
C LEU A 139 -15.25 2.95 -20.64
N ASN A 140 -15.76 2.20 -19.66
CA ASN A 140 -17.10 2.38 -19.14
C ASN A 140 -17.12 3.51 -18.09
N PRO A 141 -17.95 4.56 -18.27
CA PRO A 141 -18.14 5.61 -17.28
C PRO A 141 -18.42 5.09 -15.87
N GLN A 142 -18.99 3.88 -15.73
CA GLN A 142 -19.24 3.23 -14.44
C GLN A 142 -17.96 2.98 -13.62
N MET A 143 -16.81 2.79 -14.26
CA MET A 143 -15.52 2.58 -13.58
C MET A 143 -14.91 3.88 -13.05
N LEU A 144 -15.35 5.05 -13.55
CA LEU A 144 -14.91 6.34 -13.02
C LEU A 144 -15.23 6.48 -11.53
N SER A 145 -16.35 5.92 -11.07
CA SER A 145 -16.72 5.96 -9.64
C SER A 145 -15.72 5.21 -8.76
N PHE A 146 -15.18 4.10 -9.27
CA PHE A 146 -14.14 3.31 -8.62
C PHE A 146 -12.82 4.06 -8.63
N THR A 147 -12.36 4.54 -9.80
CA THR A 147 -11.11 5.31 -9.90
C THR A 147 -11.14 6.57 -9.01
N LEU A 148 -12.19 7.39 -9.12
CA LEU A 148 -12.35 8.60 -8.31
C LEU A 148 -12.61 8.32 -6.83
N HIS A 149 -13.00 7.10 -6.45
CA HIS A 149 -13.04 6.74 -5.04
C HIS A 149 -11.65 6.72 -4.45
N PHE A 150 -10.64 6.40 -5.25
CA PHE A 150 -9.27 6.34 -4.77
C PHE A 150 -8.53 7.66 -5.06
N THR A 151 -8.86 8.39 -6.15
CA THR A 151 -8.09 9.59 -6.58
C THR A 151 -8.11 10.70 -5.55
N PRO A 152 -6.96 11.23 -5.07
CA PRO A 152 -6.95 12.39 -4.20
C PRO A 152 -7.51 13.60 -4.95
N LEU A 153 -8.72 14.04 -4.59
CA LEU A 153 -9.45 15.13 -5.25
C LEU A 153 -9.11 16.50 -4.66
N ALA A 154 -8.50 16.54 -3.47
CA ALA A 154 -8.29 17.77 -2.72
C ALA A 154 -7.42 18.81 -3.47
N GLY A 155 -6.38 18.35 -4.18
CA GLY A 155 -5.50 19.21 -4.98
C GLY A 155 -6.17 19.73 -6.26
N ASP A 156 -7.22 19.06 -6.71
CA ASP A 156 -7.89 19.32 -7.98
C ASP A 156 -9.18 20.14 -7.84
N LEU A 157 -9.55 20.58 -6.63
CA LEU A 157 -10.77 21.39 -6.43
C LEU A 157 -10.64 22.80 -7.03
N ALA A 158 -11.74 23.32 -7.57
CA ALA A 158 -11.78 24.64 -8.22
C ALA A 158 -11.53 25.80 -7.24
N ALA A 159 -12.08 25.72 -6.03
CA ALA A 159 -11.73 26.64 -4.96
C ALA A 159 -10.32 26.26 -4.45
N PRO A 160 -9.40 27.21 -4.25
CA PRO A 160 -8.08 26.91 -3.75
C PRO A 160 -8.21 26.26 -2.37
N ALA A 161 -8.03 24.94 -2.36
CA ALA A 161 -7.69 24.23 -1.16
C ALA A 161 -6.37 24.88 -0.66
N PRO A 162 -6.27 25.29 0.62
CA PRO A 162 -5.07 25.97 1.10
C PRO A 162 -3.83 25.15 0.75
N ALA A 163 -2.81 25.78 0.16
CA ALA A 163 -1.62 25.13 -0.41
C ALA A 163 -0.82 24.25 0.57
N ASP A 164 -1.19 24.26 1.86
CA ASP A 164 -0.56 23.55 2.98
C ASP A 164 -1.45 22.41 3.51
N LEU A 165 -2.21 21.74 2.65
CA LEU A 165 -3.23 20.75 3.02
C LEU A 165 -2.62 19.40 3.43
N LEU A 166 -2.92 18.96 4.67
CA LEU A 166 -2.49 17.67 5.25
C LEU A 166 -3.72 16.98 5.85
N CYS A 167 -4.31 15.88 5.38
CA CYS A 167 -3.83 14.53 5.57
C CYS A 167 -4.79 13.60 4.83
N THR A 168 -4.38 13.11 3.67
CA THR A 168 -5.17 12.19 2.84
C THR A 168 -5.24 10.80 3.47
N ASP A 169 -6.39 10.41 4.04
CA ASP A 169 -6.70 8.98 4.16
C ASP A 169 -7.11 8.48 2.76
N VAL A 170 -6.13 7.98 2.01
CA VAL A 170 -6.32 7.46 0.66
C VAL A 170 -5.73 6.06 0.60
N SER A 171 -6.56 5.04 0.37
CA SER A 171 -6.04 3.79 -0.16
C SER A 171 -5.45 4.07 -1.54
N GLN A 172 -4.15 3.92 -1.61
CA GLN A 172 -3.29 4.34 -2.69
C GLN A 172 -3.62 3.65 -4.01
N SER A 173 -3.87 4.41 -5.08
CA SER A 173 -3.52 4.05 -6.48
C SER A 173 -4.15 5.00 -7.51
N ASN A 174 -3.71 6.25 -7.71
CA ASN A 174 -4.41 7.13 -8.66
C ASN A 174 -3.50 8.12 -9.34
N HIS A 175 -2.88 7.67 -10.41
CA HIS A 175 -3.06 8.14 -11.79
C HIS A 175 -2.55 7.05 -12.73
N ARG A 176 -2.69 5.78 -12.33
CA ARG A 176 -2.05 4.68 -13.05
C ARG A 176 -2.94 4.31 -14.23
N LEU A 177 -2.38 4.46 -15.42
CA LEU A 177 -2.77 3.63 -16.54
C LEU A 177 -2.83 2.19 -16.06
N ARG A 178 -3.80 1.45 -16.57
CA ARG A 178 -3.94 0.05 -16.25
C ARG A 178 -2.59 -0.65 -16.47
N PRO A 179 -2.13 -1.49 -15.52
CA PRO A 179 -0.86 -2.17 -15.69
C PRO A 179 -0.92 -3.03 -16.96
N LEU A 180 0.03 -2.79 -17.86
CA LEU A 180 0.28 -3.67 -18.99
C LEU A 180 0.88 -4.95 -18.45
N GLN A 181 0.42 -6.10 -18.93
CA GLN A 181 0.96 -7.39 -18.56
C GLN A 181 1.67 -7.98 -19.77
N LEU A 182 2.87 -8.51 -19.57
CA LEU A 182 3.59 -9.28 -20.55
C LEU A 182 4.32 -10.45 -19.86
N PRO A 183 4.61 -11.56 -20.55
CA PRO A 183 5.56 -12.54 -20.05
C PRO A 183 6.89 -11.84 -19.78
N VAL A 184 7.59 -12.21 -18.71
CA VAL A 184 8.89 -11.61 -18.37
C VAL A 184 9.85 -11.78 -19.57
N PRO A 185 10.31 -10.69 -20.21
CA PRO A 185 11.23 -10.79 -21.32
C PRO A 185 12.57 -11.44 -20.91
N ASN A 186 13.19 -12.17 -21.85
CA ASN A 186 14.49 -12.82 -21.59
C ASN A 186 15.64 -11.83 -21.36
N ASP A 187 15.51 -10.59 -21.86
CA ASP A 187 16.48 -9.52 -21.68
C ASP A 187 15.74 -8.24 -21.26
N LEU A 188 15.89 -7.86 -19.99
CA LEU A 188 15.28 -6.67 -19.40
C LEU A 188 16.16 -5.43 -19.59
N THR A 189 17.44 -5.60 -19.96
CA THR A 189 18.42 -4.51 -20.10
C THR A 189 18.38 -3.87 -21.47
N MET A 190 17.88 -4.59 -22.47
CA MET A 190 17.73 -4.08 -23.82
C MET A 190 16.60 -3.04 -23.89
N PRO A 191 16.83 -1.85 -24.48
CA PRO A 191 15.83 -0.80 -24.58
C PRO A 191 14.57 -1.26 -25.33
N VAL A 192 13.42 -0.79 -24.84
CA VAL A 192 12.11 -0.96 -25.45
C VAL A 192 11.53 0.40 -25.85
N ASP A 193 10.76 0.40 -26.92
CA ASP A 193 9.91 1.51 -27.32
C ASP A 193 8.46 1.16 -26.99
N ILE A 194 7.75 2.08 -26.34
CA ILE A 194 6.35 1.92 -25.97
C ILE A 194 5.53 2.94 -26.75
N ASP A 195 4.60 2.44 -27.54
CA ASP A 195 3.60 3.20 -28.27
C ASP A 195 2.24 2.98 -27.59
N MET A 196 1.64 4.03 -27.06
CA MET A 196 0.38 3.98 -26.32
C MET A 196 -0.69 4.85 -26.98
N GLN A 197 -1.87 4.27 -27.17
CA GLN A 197 -3.11 5.00 -27.41
C GLN A 197 -3.85 5.13 -26.08
N LEU A 198 -4.02 6.37 -25.64
CA LEU A 198 -4.65 6.70 -24.37
C LEU A 198 -6.03 7.31 -24.60
N ALA A 199 -6.97 7.04 -23.71
CA ALA A 199 -8.22 7.77 -23.62
C ALA A 199 -8.27 8.53 -22.28
N ALA A 200 -8.50 9.83 -22.36
CA ALA A 200 -8.78 10.70 -21.21
C ALA A 200 -10.27 10.81 -21.02
N SER A 201 -10.80 10.29 -19.91
CA SER A 201 -12.15 10.61 -19.43
C SER A 201 -12.11 11.88 -18.60
N TRP A 202 -12.69 12.96 -19.10
CA TRP A 202 -12.67 14.27 -18.45
C TRP A 202 -13.74 14.35 -17.38
N VAL A 203 -13.34 14.81 -16.20
CA VAL A 203 -14.22 14.93 -15.04
C VAL A 203 -14.09 16.34 -14.48
N GLN A 204 -15.22 17.01 -14.31
CA GLN A 204 -15.31 18.26 -13.57
C GLN A 204 -15.71 18.00 -12.12
N LEU A 205 -14.93 18.49 -11.18
CA LEU A 205 -15.23 18.46 -9.75
C LEU A 205 -16.03 19.70 -9.40
N ARG A 206 -17.31 19.50 -9.06
CA ARG A 206 -18.20 20.58 -8.61
C ARG A 206 -18.58 20.37 -7.15
N GLU A 207 -18.45 21.42 -6.36
CA GLU A 207 -18.95 21.41 -4.99
C GLU A 207 -20.49 21.54 -5.00
N LEU A 208 -21.19 20.60 -4.35
CA LEU A 208 -22.63 20.67 -4.11
C LEU A 208 -22.95 21.53 -2.88
N GLY A 209 -22.00 21.61 -1.95
CA GLY A 209 -22.00 22.52 -0.81
C GLY A 209 -21.16 22.00 0.35
N GLN A 210 -21.19 22.75 1.44
CA GLN A 210 -20.53 22.45 2.70
C GLN A 210 -21.52 22.55 3.86
N ALA A 211 -21.32 21.75 4.89
CA ALA A 211 -22.11 21.83 6.12
C ALA A 211 -21.25 21.47 7.34
N PRO A 212 -21.57 21.97 8.54
CA PRO A 212 -20.86 21.57 9.76
C PRO A 212 -21.05 20.08 10.04
N LEU A 213 -20.05 19.44 10.64
CA LEU A 213 -20.09 18.04 11.05
C LEU A 213 -20.92 17.90 12.35
N LYS A 214 -22.24 18.03 12.24
CA LYS A 214 -23.18 17.85 13.35
C LYS A 214 -24.51 17.28 12.86
N ALA A 215 -25.23 16.60 13.75
CA ALA A 215 -26.56 16.09 13.43
C ALA A 215 -27.53 17.23 13.04
N GLY A 216 -28.38 16.99 12.05
CA GLY A 216 -29.31 17.96 11.46
C GLY A 216 -28.68 18.93 10.44
N ALA A 217 -27.36 18.92 10.27
CA ALA A 217 -26.71 19.73 9.25
C ALA A 217 -27.11 19.25 7.83
N CYS A 218 -27.42 20.18 6.94
CA CYS A 218 -27.97 19.88 5.62
C CYS A 218 -27.20 20.59 4.50
N ILE A 219 -27.01 19.90 3.38
CA ILE A 219 -26.57 20.44 2.09
C ILE A 219 -27.72 20.25 1.11
N ARG A 220 -28.13 21.30 0.39
CA ARG A 220 -29.19 21.24 -0.61
C ARG A 220 -28.74 21.88 -1.91
N SER A 221 -28.99 21.17 -3.00
CA SER A 221 -28.77 21.63 -4.37
C SER A 221 -30.01 21.28 -5.22
N PRO A 222 -30.15 21.84 -6.43
CA PRO A 222 -31.29 21.54 -7.30
C PRO A 222 -31.47 20.05 -7.68
N GLU A 223 -30.42 19.23 -7.54
CA GLU A 223 -30.37 17.84 -7.97
C GLU A 223 -30.07 16.84 -6.85
N ALA A 224 -29.65 17.31 -5.68
CA ALA A 224 -29.18 16.48 -4.59
C ALA A 224 -29.36 17.15 -3.22
N GLU A 225 -29.70 16.37 -2.21
CA GLU A 225 -29.80 16.77 -0.82
C GLU A 225 -29.03 15.79 0.07
N LEU A 226 -28.38 16.30 1.10
CA LEU A 226 -27.70 15.51 2.12
C LEU A 226 -28.02 16.07 3.50
N GLU A 227 -28.38 15.19 4.43
CA GLU A 227 -28.63 15.51 5.83
C GLU A 227 -27.78 14.59 6.71
N VAL A 228 -27.04 15.18 7.65
CA VAL A 228 -26.28 14.43 8.66
C VAL A 228 -27.26 13.96 9.74
N ILE A 229 -27.49 12.66 9.85
CA ILE A 229 -28.36 12.06 10.87
C ILE A 229 -27.60 11.94 12.19
N ALA A 230 -26.35 11.47 12.15
CA ALA A 230 -25.55 11.22 13.34
C ALA A 230 -24.06 11.37 13.05
N VAL A 231 -23.30 11.76 14.07
CA VAL A 231 -21.83 11.78 14.09
C VAL A 231 -21.38 11.01 15.34
N LYS A 232 -20.52 10.01 15.16
CA LYS A 232 -20.03 9.15 16.24
C LYS A 232 -18.50 9.19 16.28
N ALA A 233 -17.97 9.66 17.41
CA ALA A 233 -16.53 9.68 17.68
C ALA A 233 -16.04 8.32 18.19
N HIS A 234 -14.90 7.85 17.69
CA HIS A 234 -14.25 6.59 18.06
C HIS A 234 -15.06 5.32 17.78
N TRP A 235 -15.96 5.37 16.81
CA TRP A 235 -16.74 4.22 16.35
C TRP A 235 -16.57 4.06 14.84
N ASP A 236 -16.56 2.82 14.37
CA ASP A 236 -16.67 2.50 12.95
C ASP A 236 -18.13 2.25 12.51
N GLU A 237 -18.31 1.95 11.23
CA GLU A 237 -19.62 1.73 10.62
C GLU A 237 -20.31 0.45 11.10
N ARG A 238 -19.56 -0.48 11.71
CA ARG A 238 -20.07 -1.72 12.32
C ARG A 238 -20.48 -1.52 13.77
N GLY A 239 -20.27 -0.33 14.33
CA GLY A 239 -20.49 -0.06 15.75
C GLY A 239 -19.40 -0.65 16.64
N THR A 240 -18.21 -0.92 16.09
CA THR A 240 -17.03 -1.31 16.87
C THR A 240 -16.30 -0.05 17.30
N ARG A 241 -15.81 -0.02 18.55
CA ARG A 241 -14.99 1.09 19.03
C ARG A 241 -13.64 1.07 18.30
N ARG A 242 -13.32 2.15 17.59
CA ARG A 242 -12.07 2.34 16.86
C ARG A 242 -11.48 3.71 17.22
N PRO A 243 -10.45 3.76 18.09
CA PRO A 243 -9.80 5.02 18.47
C PRO A 243 -9.35 5.81 17.24
N GLY A 244 -9.46 7.14 17.29
CA GLY A 244 -9.16 8.03 16.16
C GLY A 244 -10.24 8.13 15.06
N ALA A 245 -11.16 7.17 14.94
CA ALA A 245 -12.16 7.18 13.85
C ALA A 245 -13.32 8.15 14.11
N VAL A 246 -13.94 8.66 13.04
CA VAL A 246 -15.21 9.40 13.06
C VAL A 246 -16.15 8.79 12.04
N THR A 247 -17.30 8.30 12.51
CA THR A 247 -18.35 7.77 11.63
C THR A 247 -19.51 8.75 11.54
N LEU A 248 -19.92 9.08 10.32
CA LEU A 248 -21.13 9.84 10.05
C LEU A 248 -22.20 8.93 9.42
N THR A 249 -23.44 9.11 9.84
CA THR A 249 -24.60 8.54 9.15
C THR A 249 -25.33 9.67 8.46
N VAL A 250 -25.52 9.57 7.15
CA VAL A 250 -26.23 10.58 6.34
C VAL A 250 -27.43 9.99 5.64
N ARG A 251 -28.45 10.83 5.47
CA ARG A 251 -29.50 10.65 4.49
C ARG A 251 -29.13 11.45 3.25
N GLN A 252 -29.04 10.80 2.11
CA GLN A 252 -28.81 11.45 0.83
C GLN A 252 -29.98 11.18 -0.12
N SER A 253 -30.37 12.20 -0.86
CA SER A 253 -31.44 12.18 -1.84
C SER A 253 -30.89 12.74 -3.15
N MET A 254 -31.13 12.10 -4.29
CA MET A 254 -30.76 12.70 -5.59
C MET A 254 -31.78 12.42 -6.68
N ARG A 255 -31.80 13.29 -7.68
CA ARG A 255 -32.62 13.13 -8.89
C ARG A 255 -32.00 12.13 -9.86
N THR A 256 -32.79 11.14 -10.28
CA THR A 256 -32.35 10.07 -11.19
C THR A 256 -33.15 10.01 -12.49
N LEU A 257 -34.32 10.67 -12.57
CA LEU A 257 -35.18 10.72 -13.77
C LEU A 257 -35.14 12.07 -14.52
N SER A 258 -34.16 12.94 -14.23
CA SER A 258 -33.92 14.18 -14.99
C SER A 258 -33.05 13.95 -16.22
N SER A 259 -32.94 14.96 -17.10
CA SER A 259 -32.02 14.98 -18.26
C SER A 259 -30.54 14.74 -17.90
N ARG A 260 -30.20 14.84 -16.61
CA ARG A 260 -28.91 14.48 -16.03
C ARG A 260 -29.15 13.56 -14.83
N HIS A 261 -28.55 12.37 -14.84
CA HIS A 261 -28.66 11.42 -13.73
C HIS A 261 -27.66 11.81 -12.63
N ALA A 262 -28.10 12.31 -11.46
CA ALA A 262 -27.16 12.80 -10.44
C ALA A 262 -26.25 11.70 -9.86
N TRP A 263 -26.73 10.45 -9.84
CA TRP A 263 -25.97 9.28 -9.33
C TRP A 263 -25.00 8.61 -10.32
N TRP A 264 -25.17 8.83 -11.62
CA TRP A 264 -24.42 8.11 -12.67
C TRP A 264 -23.82 9.12 -13.68
N PRO A 265 -22.62 8.89 -14.22
CA PRO A 265 -21.85 7.67 -14.09
C PRO A 265 -21.03 7.60 -12.79
N VAL A 266 -20.90 8.73 -12.08
CA VAL A 266 -20.17 8.85 -10.81
C VAL A 266 -21.08 9.45 -9.75
N GLY A 267 -21.19 8.83 -8.59
CA GLY A 267 -21.90 9.40 -7.45
C GLY A 267 -21.09 10.50 -6.75
N PRO A 268 -21.73 11.48 -6.10
CA PRO A 268 -21.07 12.40 -5.18
C PRO A 268 -20.19 11.69 -4.13
N LYS A 269 -19.12 12.37 -3.72
CA LYS A 269 -18.17 11.96 -2.69
C LYS A 269 -18.23 12.94 -1.52
N ILE A 270 -18.19 12.41 -0.30
CA ILE A 270 -18.10 13.21 0.92
C ILE A 270 -16.63 13.27 1.33
N MET A 271 -16.16 14.49 1.59
CA MET A 271 -14.88 14.76 2.21
C MET A 271 -15.13 15.38 3.58
N LEU A 272 -14.25 15.09 4.54
CA LEU A 272 -14.23 15.78 5.82
C LEU A 272 -13.13 16.86 5.77
N GLN A 273 -13.41 18.04 6.29
CA GLN A 273 -12.48 19.15 6.34
C GLN A 273 -12.38 19.70 7.76
N ALA A 274 -11.17 20.08 8.14
CA ALA A 274 -10.89 20.88 9.32
C ALA A 274 -10.29 22.23 8.88
N PRO A 275 -11.11 23.23 8.53
CA PRO A 275 -10.64 24.45 7.86
C PRO A 275 -9.60 25.22 8.68
N GLY A 276 -9.81 25.35 9.99
CA GLY A 276 -8.88 26.02 10.90
C GLY A 276 -7.57 25.26 11.15
N LYS A 277 -7.48 24.01 10.70
CA LYS A 277 -6.30 23.13 10.82
C LYS A 277 -5.68 22.79 9.47
N ARG A 278 -6.31 23.20 8.36
CA ARG A 278 -5.91 22.88 6.97
C ARG A 278 -5.82 21.37 6.73
N LEU A 279 -6.71 20.60 7.36
CA LEU A 279 -6.78 19.16 7.15
C LEU A 279 -7.99 18.76 6.32
N THR A 280 -7.84 17.71 5.50
CA THR A 280 -8.97 17.05 4.84
C THR A 280 -8.80 15.54 4.85
N TRP A 281 -9.88 14.81 5.06
CA TRP A 281 -9.92 13.36 4.93
C TRP A 281 -10.79 12.99 3.74
N GLN A 282 -10.28 12.05 2.94
CA GLN A 282 -10.98 11.45 1.82
C GLN A 282 -11.26 9.97 2.12
N ASN A 283 -12.00 9.29 1.24
CA ASN A 283 -12.12 7.82 1.22
C ASN A 283 -12.64 7.19 2.52
N ALA A 284 -13.74 7.72 3.04
CA ALA A 284 -14.44 7.06 4.12
C ALA A 284 -14.86 5.63 3.72
N MET A 285 -14.65 4.67 4.64
CA MET A 285 -15.20 3.33 4.48
C MET A 285 -16.73 3.44 4.45
N GLN A 286 -17.32 2.98 3.34
CA GLN A 286 -18.76 3.01 3.13
C GLN A 286 -19.36 1.64 3.46
N SER A 287 -20.38 1.60 4.32
CA SER A 287 -21.17 0.38 4.57
C SER A 287 -22.51 0.38 3.84
N SER A 288 -23.29 -0.69 4.05
CA SER A 288 -24.61 -0.99 3.47
C SER A 288 -25.46 0.25 3.21
N SER A 289 -26.06 0.28 2.01
CA SER A 289 -27.00 1.31 1.60
C SER A 289 -28.41 0.76 1.65
N ASP A 290 -29.26 1.34 2.50
CA ASP A 290 -30.70 1.09 2.44
C ASP A 290 -31.32 2.02 1.41
N TRP A 291 -31.72 1.45 0.28
CA TRP A 291 -32.41 2.19 -0.79
C TRP A 291 -33.91 2.16 -0.55
N ARG A 292 -34.56 3.33 -0.56
CA ARG A 292 -36.03 3.42 -0.56
C ARG A 292 -36.53 4.20 -1.78
N SER A 293 -37.67 3.72 -2.29
CA SER A 293 -38.24 3.87 -3.64
C SER A 293 -38.16 5.24 -4.33
N LEU A 294 -38.15 5.16 -5.67
CA LEU A 294 -38.48 6.20 -6.65
C LEU A 294 -39.85 6.85 -6.36
N ARG A 295 -39.87 7.98 -5.65
CA ARG A 295 -41.00 8.92 -5.68
C ARG A 295 -40.57 10.15 -6.46
N LEU A 296 -41.32 10.50 -7.51
CA LEU A 296 -41.13 11.74 -8.27
C LEU A 296 -39.72 11.90 -8.89
N GLY A 297 -39.06 10.80 -9.24
CA GLY A 297 -37.72 10.82 -9.84
C GLY A 297 -36.57 11.12 -8.89
N TRP A 298 -36.81 11.07 -7.58
CA TRP A 298 -35.78 11.08 -6.55
C TRP A 298 -35.50 9.68 -6.02
N VAL A 299 -34.24 9.43 -5.71
CA VAL A 299 -33.77 8.23 -5.02
C VAL A 299 -33.17 8.65 -3.68
N HIS A 300 -33.60 7.97 -2.62
CA HIS A 300 -33.16 8.22 -1.26
C HIS A 300 -32.33 7.03 -0.76
N SER A 301 -31.21 7.32 -0.12
CA SER A 301 -30.43 6.32 0.61
C SER A 301 -29.95 6.85 1.95
N VAL A 302 -29.84 5.95 2.92
CA VAL A 302 -29.13 6.21 4.18
C VAL A 302 -27.81 5.44 4.10
N VAL A 303 -26.71 6.14 4.36
CA VAL A 303 -25.36 5.62 4.22
C VAL A 303 -24.52 6.05 5.41
N SER A 304 -23.70 5.12 5.90
CA SER A 304 -22.69 5.41 6.92
C SER A 304 -21.30 5.46 6.29
N TYR A 305 -20.54 6.50 6.64
CA TYR A 305 -19.18 6.75 6.19
C TYR A 305 -18.25 6.86 7.40
N THR A 306 -17.20 6.04 7.44
CA THR A 306 -16.18 6.07 8.49
C THR A 306 -14.89 6.68 7.97
N PHE A 307 -14.46 7.81 8.55
CA PHE A 307 -13.13 8.38 8.34
C PHE A 307 -12.18 7.90 9.44
N GLN A 308 -11.00 7.40 9.07
CA GLN A 308 -9.99 7.00 10.05
C GLN A 308 -9.11 8.20 10.43
N ASP A 309 -8.43 8.08 11.57
CA ASP A 309 -7.40 9.04 12.04
C ASP A 309 -7.83 10.51 12.20
N VAL A 310 -9.13 10.79 12.26
CA VAL A 310 -9.68 12.14 12.45
C VAL A 310 -9.37 12.68 13.85
N LEU A 311 -9.60 11.87 14.87
CA LEU A 311 -9.43 12.22 16.29
C LEU A 311 -8.07 11.81 16.84
N THR A 312 -7.09 11.58 15.96
CA THR A 312 -5.74 11.20 16.37
C THR A 312 -4.97 12.42 16.87
N ASP A 313 -4.14 12.23 17.90
CA ASP A 313 -3.24 13.26 18.41
C ASP A 313 -2.41 13.86 17.27
N GLY A 314 -2.37 15.20 17.20
CA GLY A 314 -1.72 15.95 16.11
C GLY A 314 -2.68 16.52 15.06
N SER A 315 -3.89 15.94 14.89
CA SER A 315 -4.93 16.54 14.03
C SER A 315 -5.46 17.87 14.58
N GLY A 316 -5.40 18.04 15.90
CA GLY A 316 -6.06 19.15 16.59
C GLY A 316 -7.60 19.10 16.54
N VAL A 317 -8.18 18.01 16.01
CA VAL A 317 -9.60 17.70 16.05
C VAL A 317 -9.85 16.81 17.26
N THR A 318 -10.84 17.17 18.07
CA THR A 318 -11.23 16.49 19.30
C THR A 318 -12.74 16.32 19.32
N GLU A 319 -13.27 15.43 20.16
CA GLU A 319 -14.72 15.26 20.30
C GLU A 319 -15.44 16.59 20.57
N ALA A 320 -14.83 17.45 21.39
CA ALA A 320 -15.38 18.75 21.77
C ALA A 320 -15.42 19.78 20.64
N ASN A 321 -14.60 19.62 19.59
CA ASN A 321 -14.56 20.55 18.45
C ASN A 321 -15.02 19.92 17.14
N LEU A 322 -15.58 18.69 17.15
CA LEU A 322 -16.06 18.01 15.94
C LEU A 322 -17.07 18.86 15.15
N GLU A 323 -17.96 19.58 15.83
CA GLU A 323 -18.96 20.42 15.16
C GLU A 323 -18.36 21.63 14.42
N GLN A 324 -17.11 22.00 14.71
CA GLN A 324 -16.38 23.05 13.99
C GLN A 324 -15.76 22.55 12.69
N GLN A 325 -15.74 21.23 12.49
CA GLN A 325 -15.29 20.60 11.25
C GLN A 325 -16.43 20.62 10.24
N GLN A 326 -16.12 20.41 8.97
CA GLN A 326 -17.07 20.57 7.87
C GLN A 326 -17.07 19.33 6.99
N ILE A 327 -18.26 18.90 6.58
CA ILE A 327 -18.40 18.01 5.44
C ILE A 327 -18.42 18.85 4.17
N GLN A 328 -17.66 18.43 3.17
CA GLN A 328 -17.69 18.98 1.83
C GLN A 328 -18.21 17.90 0.89
N TRP A 329 -19.23 18.22 0.10
CA TRP A 329 -19.87 17.27 -0.80
C TRP A 329 -19.53 17.59 -2.25
N ILE A 330 -18.71 16.74 -2.86
CA ILE A 330 -18.15 16.95 -4.20
C ILE A 330 -18.85 16.04 -5.18
N LYS A 331 -19.36 16.59 -6.28
CA LYS A 331 -19.96 15.88 -7.39
C LYS A 331 -18.99 15.86 -8.59
N PRO A 332 -18.46 14.68 -8.95
CA PRO A 332 -17.75 14.51 -10.20
C PRO A 332 -18.75 14.42 -11.37
N ASP A 333 -18.62 15.34 -12.31
CA ASP A 333 -19.41 15.45 -13.52
C ASP A 333 -18.57 14.99 -14.72
N TYR A 334 -18.96 13.89 -15.35
CA TYR A 334 -18.29 13.42 -16.57
C TYR A 334 -18.57 14.39 -17.73
N LEU A 335 -17.51 14.83 -18.40
CA LEU A 335 -17.57 15.79 -19.49
C LEU A 335 -17.53 15.12 -20.88
N GLY A 336 -16.96 13.92 -20.96
CA GLY A 336 -16.69 13.25 -22.23
C GLY A 336 -15.29 12.66 -22.24
N SER A 337 -14.92 12.02 -23.34
CA SER A 337 -13.60 11.43 -23.52
C SER A 337 -12.88 11.96 -24.74
N THR A 338 -11.56 12.08 -24.66
CA THR A 338 -10.68 12.35 -25.80
C THR A 338 -9.60 11.27 -25.93
N TYR A 339 -9.05 11.12 -27.13
CA TYR A 339 -8.02 10.14 -27.44
C TYR A 339 -6.70 10.83 -27.72
N HIS A 340 -5.63 10.24 -27.23
CA HIS A 340 -4.28 10.77 -27.28
C HIS A 340 -3.29 9.68 -27.68
N HIS A 341 -2.17 10.09 -28.25
CA HIS A 341 -1.10 9.20 -28.65
C HIS A 341 0.17 9.59 -27.92
N VAL A 342 0.85 8.62 -27.33
CA VAL A 342 2.10 8.83 -26.59
C VAL A 342 3.11 7.79 -27.03
N GLU A 343 4.31 8.25 -27.36
CA GLU A 343 5.45 7.40 -27.70
C GLU A 343 6.58 7.64 -26.70
N VAL A 344 7.08 6.57 -26.09
CA VAL A 344 8.20 6.59 -25.15
C VAL A 344 9.31 5.71 -25.73
N LYS A 345 10.48 6.30 -26.00
CA LYS A 345 11.59 5.63 -26.70
C LYS A 345 12.72 5.24 -25.76
N GLY A 346 13.37 4.13 -26.08
CA GLY A 346 14.65 3.73 -25.50
C GLY A 346 14.60 3.44 -24.00
N MET A 347 13.45 3.01 -23.48
CA MET A 347 13.25 2.73 -22.05
C MET A 347 13.83 1.36 -21.70
N ARG A 348 14.60 1.23 -20.63
CA ARG A 348 15.17 -0.07 -20.21
C ARG A 348 14.34 -0.67 -19.08
N LEU A 349 13.71 -1.81 -19.33
CA LEU A 349 12.81 -2.45 -18.35
C LEU A 349 13.53 -2.73 -17.01
N SER A 350 14.81 -3.10 -17.05
CA SER A 350 15.63 -3.41 -15.87
C SER A 350 15.84 -2.24 -14.91
N GLU A 351 15.82 -1.00 -15.41
CA GLU A 351 16.03 0.21 -14.61
C GLU A 351 14.78 0.55 -13.76
N HIS A 352 13.66 -0.13 -14.04
CA HIS A 352 12.35 0.12 -13.42
C HIS A 352 11.76 -1.13 -12.71
N LEU A 353 12.53 -2.21 -12.57
CA LEU A 353 12.17 -3.39 -11.77
C LEU A 353 12.31 -3.06 -10.29
N GLN A 354 11.19 -2.91 -9.58
CA GLN A 354 11.21 -2.89 -8.12
C GLN A 354 11.14 -4.32 -7.56
N PRO A 355 11.85 -4.63 -6.46
CA PRO A 355 11.62 -5.87 -5.73
C PRO A 355 10.18 -5.92 -5.19
N PRO A 356 9.53 -7.10 -5.18
CA PRO A 356 8.18 -7.26 -4.64
C PRO A 356 8.27 -7.30 -3.12
N ASP A 357 8.34 -6.14 -2.47
CA ASP A 357 7.88 -5.91 -1.08
C ASP A 357 8.27 -4.50 -0.60
N ILE A 358 7.69 -3.45 -1.21
CA ILE A 358 7.35 -2.22 -0.48
C ILE A 358 6.05 -1.66 -1.08
N TRP A 359 4.94 -2.28 -0.70
CA TRP A 359 3.68 -1.56 -0.54
C TRP A 359 3.86 -0.64 0.69
N PRO A 360 3.52 0.68 0.69
CA PRO A 360 2.83 1.45 -0.36
C PRO A 360 3.37 2.91 -0.57
N TYR A 361 3.49 3.46 -1.80
CA TYR A 361 3.73 4.92 -2.01
C TYR A 361 2.60 5.71 -2.68
N THR A 362 2.15 6.73 -1.95
CA THR A 362 1.25 7.87 -2.24
C THR A 362 1.51 8.61 -3.56
N HIS A 363 0.50 9.29 -4.11
CA HIS A 363 0.70 10.33 -5.13
C HIS A 363 0.99 11.68 -4.46
N ASN A 364 1.81 12.46 -5.16
CA ASN A 364 2.37 13.77 -4.81
C ASN A 364 1.36 14.77 -4.22
N ALA A 365 1.84 15.62 -3.31
CA ALA A 365 1.33 16.98 -3.24
C ALA A 365 1.45 17.60 -4.65
N THR A 366 0.32 18.02 -5.21
CA THR A 366 0.23 18.72 -6.51
C THR A 366 1.32 19.80 -6.58
N HIS A 367 2.22 19.65 -7.57
CA HIS A 367 3.45 20.43 -7.86
C HIS A 367 4.73 19.99 -7.10
N GLN A 368 5.50 19.08 -7.69
CA GLN A 368 6.93 18.96 -7.38
C GLN A 368 7.74 18.97 -8.67
N GLU A 369 8.24 20.16 -9.03
CA GLU A 369 9.39 20.32 -9.92
C GLU A 369 10.72 20.01 -9.18
N ALA A 370 10.67 19.53 -7.91
CA ALA A 370 11.84 19.42 -7.01
C ALA A 370 11.84 18.13 -6.16
N ASN A 371 13.03 17.78 -5.66
CA ASN A 371 13.35 16.63 -4.80
C ASN A 371 12.48 16.57 -3.51
N PRO A 372 11.83 15.42 -3.17
CA PRO A 372 10.96 15.29 -1.99
C PRO A 372 11.65 15.56 -0.65
N ARG A 373 12.92 15.18 -0.47
CA ARG A 373 13.69 15.44 0.76
C ARG A 373 13.94 16.94 0.93
N GLU A 374 14.36 17.61 -0.13
CA GLU A 374 14.57 19.06 -0.14
C GLU A 374 13.26 19.84 0.04
N ALA A 375 12.19 19.41 -0.62
CA ALA A 375 10.87 20.03 -0.52
C ALA A 375 10.29 19.90 0.90
N PHE A 376 10.44 18.73 1.52
CA PHE A 376 10.07 18.51 2.91
C PHE A 376 10.85 19.44 3.85
N LEU A 377 12.18 19.46 3.75
CA LEU A 377 13.02 20.32 4.57
C LEU A 377 12.67 21.81 4.37
N ALA A 378 12.49 22.25 3.12
CA ALA A 378 12.08 23.62 2.81
C ALA A 378 10.71 23.97 3.41
N HIS A 379 9.76 23.03 3.43
CA HIS A 379 8.47 23.21 4.10
C HIS A 379 8.64 23.37 5.61
N ILE A 380 9.42 22.50 6.26
CA ILE A 380 9.68 22.56 7.70
C ILE A 380 10.38 23.88 8.08
N LEU A 381 11.32 24.35 7.27
CA LEU A 381 12.05 25.60 7.52
C LEU A 381 11.16 26.85 7.47
N ARG A 382 10.02 26.79 6.77
CA ARG A 382 9.00 27.86 6.68
C ARG A 382 8.00 27.85 7.84
N LEU A 383 7.89 26.76 8.58
CA LEU A 383 7.00 26.69 9.74
C LEU A 383 7.46 27.70 10.82
N PRO A 384 6.54 28.43 11.48
CA PRO A 384 6.90 29.30 12.59
C PRO A 384 7.55 28.50 13.72
N ARG A 385 8.80 28.82 14.04
CA ARG A 385 9.58 28.10 15.06
C ARG A 385 9.35 28.75 16.43
N PRO A 386 8.89 27.98 17.43
CA PRO A 386 8.81 28.49 18.80
C PRO A 386 10.22 28.63 19.39
N ASP A 387 10.36 29.44 20.44
CA ASP A 387 11.58 29.43 21.25
C ASP A 387 11.75 28.02 21.87
N PRO A 388 12.93 27.37 21.77
CA PRO A 388 13.20 26.12 22.49
C PRO A 388 13.01 26.21 24.02
N ALA A 389 13.09 27.41 24.60
CA ALA A 389 12.78 27.69 26.01
C ALA A 389 11.31 28.09 26.25
N GLY A 390 10.50 28.17 25.19
CA GLY A 390 9.11 28.61 25.21
C GLY A 390 8.14 27.59 25.82
N PRO A 391 6.82 27.92 25.83
CA PRO A 391 5.80 27.06 26.41
C PRO A 391 5.71 25.70 25.70
N ARG A 392 5.62 24.61 26.49
CA ARG A 392 5.48 23.23 25.98
C ARG A 392 4.38 23.09 24.92
N ALA A 393 3.26 23.79 25.06
CA ALA A 393 2.14 23.71 24.11
C ALA A 393 2.50 24.23 22.70
N GLU A 394 3.33 25.27 22.61
CA GLU A 394 3.79 25.82 21.33
C GLU A 394 4.81 24.89 20.68
N ILE A 395 5.71 24.33 21.48
CA ILE A 395 6.69 23.33 21.06
C ILE A 395 5.99 22.05 20.58
N ALA A 396 5.01 21.55 21.33
CA ALA A 396 4.21 20.38 20.94
C ALA A 396 3.48 20.61 19.61
N ARG A 397 2.90 21.81 19.43
CA ARG A 397 2.25 22.18 18.17
C ARG A 397 3.24 22.22 17.00
N TYR A 398 4.45 22.73 17.23
CA TYR A 398 5.50 22.73 16.22
C TYR A 398 5.93 21.30 15.84
N VAL A 399 6.22 20.44 16.81
CA VAL A 399 6.56 19.03 16.60
C VAL A 399 5.43 18.29 15.86
N ALA A 400 4.17 18.51 16.24
CA ALA A 400 3.01 17.93 15.57
C ALA A 400 2.87 18.40 14.10
N ASN A 401 3.14 19.69 13.82
CA ASN A 401 3.16 20.20 12.45
C ASN A 401 4.27 19.54 11.62
N VAL A 402 5.45 19.34 12.20
CA VAL A 402 6.56 18.64 11.52
C VAL A 402 6.21 17.18 11.24
N CYS A 403 5.61 16.47 12.20
CA CYS A 403 5.15 15.09 12.01
C CYS A 403 4.02 14.99 10.98
N SER A 404 3.15 16.00 10.91
CA SER A 404 2.08 16.04 9.91
C SER A 404 2.65 16.26 8.51
N ALA A 405 3.58 17.21 8.37
CA ALA A 405 4.33 17.42 7.13
C ALA A 405 5.11 16.17 6.73
N SER A 406 5.72 15.48 7.70
CA SER A 406 6.47 14.24 7.48
C SER A 406 5.70 13.22 6.67
N ARG A 407 4.44 12.99 7.05
CA ARG A 407 3.53 12.05 6.39
C ARG A 407 3.11 12.48 4.99
N ALA A 408 3.09 13.78 4.67
CA ALA A 408 2.83 14.25 3.31
C ALA A 408 4.00 14.05 2.34
N TYR A 409 5.22 14.00 2.86
CA TYR A 409 6.42 13.78 2.06
C TYR A 409 7.00 12.38 2.35
N GLU A 410 6.14 11.36 2.50
CA GLU A 410 6.57 9.99 2.86
C GLU A 410 7.55 9.39 1.86
N ARG A 411 7.46 9.81 0.57
CA ARG A 411 8.36 9.38 -0.51
C ARG A 411 9.85 9.66 -0.25
N ARG A 412 10.16 10.51 0.74
CA ARG A 412 11.54 10.77 1.15
C ARG A 412 12.24 9.55 1.75
N ALA A 413 11.46 8.61 2.30
CA ALA A 413 11.93 7.42 2.99
C ALA A 413 12.06 6.22 2.04
N ASP A 414 11.83 6.44 0.74
CA ASP A 414 11.96 5.42 -0.29
C ASP A 414 13.41 4.96 -0.36
N LEU A 415 13.61 3.65 -0.32
CA LEU A 415 14.90 3.03 -0.50
C LEU A 415 15.00 2.39 -1.88
N ASN A 416 16.19 2.46 -2.48
CA ASN A 416 16.54 1.69 -3.65
C ASN A 416 16.75 0.21 -3.27
N HIS A 417 17.03 -0.63 -4.28
CA HIS A 417 17.24 -2.07 -4.09
C HIS A 417 18.52 -2.43 -3.29
N PHE A 418 19.40 -1.45 -3.04
CA PHE A 418 20.56 -1.58 -2.15
C PHE A 418 20.27 -1.10 -0.71
N SER A 419 19.02 -0.77 -0.39
CA SER A 419 18.62 -0.18 0.90
C SER A 419 19.19 1.22 1.15
N GLU A 420 19.50 1.97 0.09
CA GLU A 420 19.95 3.36 0.17
C GLU A 420 18.79 4.31 -0.21
N PRO A 421 18.75 5.55 0.29
CA PRO A 421 17.73 6.52 -0.10
C PRO A 421 17.62 6.73 -1.62
N LEU A 422 16.39 6.66 -2.15
CA LEU A 422 16.10 6.88 -3.57
C LEU A 422 16.30 8.36 -3.97
N TRP A 423 16.07 9.27 -3.04
CA TRP A 423 16.19 10.71 -3.26
C TRP A 423 17.42 11.24 -2.51
N PRO A 424 18.26 12.08 -3.15
CA PRO A 424 19.38 12.72 -2.46
C PRO A 424 18.84 13.71 -1.42
N GLY A 425 19.63 14.05 -0.40
CA GLY A 425 19.24 15.01 0.63
C GLY A 425 19.41 14.46 2.04
N ASP A 426 19.53 15.36 3.02
CA ASP A 426 19.99 15.03 4.37
C ASP A 426 18.88 15.22 5.41
N ASP A 427 18.23 14.13 5.80
CA ASP A 427 17.23 14.13 6.88
C ASP A 427 17.88 14.43 8.24
N ARG A 428 19.21 14.36 8.39
CA ARG A 428 19.93 14.76 9.61
C ARG A 428 19.61 16.19 10.01
N GLN A 429 19.47 17.10 9.04
CA GLN A 429 19.16 18.49 9.32
C GLN A 429 17.79 18.65 10.01
N LEU A 430 16.84 17.76 9.71
CA LEU A 430 15.57 17.68 10.44
C LEU A 430 15.78 17.24 11.89
N GLY A 431 16.60 16.20 12.08
CA GLY A 431 16.93 15.70 13.42
C GLY A 431 17.56 16.79 14.28
N GLU A 432 18.55 17.51 13.73
CA GLU A 432 19.23 18.61 14.41
C GLU A 432 18.29 19.78 14.71
N LEU A 433 17.33 20.06 13.84
CA LEU A 433 16.31 21.08 14.02
C LEU A 433 15.35 20.76 15.18
N LEU A 434 14.91 19.50 15.29
CA LEU A 434 13.96 19.07 16.32
C LEU A 434 14.62 18.72 17.66
N ALA A 435 15.89 18.31 17.66
CA ALA A 435 16.62 17.85 18.84
C ALA A 435 16.50 18.77 20.07
N PRO A 436 16.67 20.12 19.98
CA PRO A 436 16.56 20.99 21.15
C PRO A 436 15.21 20.93 21.86
N TYR A 437 14.13 20.84 21.08
CA TYR A 437 12.77 20.74 21.60
C TYR A 437 12.51 19.41 22.29
N ILE A 438 13.03 18.32 21.72
CA ILE A 438 12.89 16.97 22.26
C ILE A 438 13.75 16.79 23.52
N VAL A 439 14.96 17.34 23.57
CA VAL A 439 15.78 17.34 24.79
C VAL A 439 15.07 18.09 25.92
N LYS A 440 14.42 19.22 25.61
CA LYS A 440 13.66 20.00 26.59
C LYS A 440 12.37 19.32 27.05
N HIS A 441 11.65 18.67 26.12
CA HIS A 441 10.39 17.98 26.36
C HIS A 441 10.43 16.54 25.80
N PRO A 442 11.10 15.61 26.51
CA PRO A 442 11.29 14.24 26.02
C PRO A 442 9.98 13.50 25.74
N ASP A 443 8.91 13.86 26.44
CA ASP A 443 7.58 13.28 26.27
C ASP A 443 6.99 13.51 24.86
N LEU A 444 7.49 14.47 24.09
CA LEU A 444 7.06 14.70 22.72
C LEU A 444 7.54 13.61 21.75
N ILE A 445 8.48 12.75 22.15
CA ILE A 445 8.95 11.60 21.36
C ILE A 445 7.80 10.68 20.95
N THR A 446 6.83 10.46 21.85
CA THR A 446 5.68 9.58 21.58
C THR A 446 4.73 10.16 20.52
N GLN A 447 4.87 11.44 20.18
CA GLN A 447 4.08 12.11 19.14
C GLN A 447 4.75 11.99 17.76
N ILE A 448 6.02 11.58 17.69
CA ILE A 448 6.76 11.42 16.44
C ILE A 448 6.50 10.03 15.88
N LYS A 449 5.57 9.94 14.93
CA LYS A 449 5.26 8.71 14.18
C LYS A 449 6.04 8.72 12.85
N ALA A 450 6.66 7.59 12.51
CA ALA A 450 7.63 7.37 11.43
C ALA A 450 7.27 8.02 10.06
N PRO A 451 8.25 8.31 9.17
CA PRO A 451 9.66 7.82 9.13
C PRO A 451 10.71 8.59 9.96
N ASP A 452 10.45 9.81 10.44
CA ASP A 452 11.51 10.66 11.02
C ASP A 452 11.95 10.31 12.45
N ALA A 453 11.19 9.44 13.11
CA ALA A 453 11.29 9.31 14.56
C ALA A 453 12.70 8.93 15.02
N PHE A 454 13.40 8.10 14.26
CA PHE A 454 14.76 7.65 14.58
C PHE A 454 15.82 8.71 14.35
N VAL A 455 15.68 9.48 13.27
CA VAL A 455 16.57 10.59 12.96
C VAL A 455 16.46 11.65 14.05
N VAL A 456 15.24 11.96 14.49
CA VAL A 456 14.99 12.93 15.57
C VAL A 456 15.44 12.40 16.93
N MET A 457 15.13 11.14 17.28
CA MET A 457 15.58 10.52 18.53
C MET A 457 17.10 10.47 18.62
N GLY A 458 17.76 10.05 17.54
CA GLY A 458 19.21 9.98 17.44
C GLY A 458 19.87 11.34 17.63
N ALA A 459 19.39 12.35 16.90
CA ALA A 459 19.88 13.72 17.05
C ALA A 459 19.64 14.29 18.46
N ALA A 460 18.50 13.99 19.09
CA ALA A 460 18.22 14.39 20.46
C ALA A 460 19.16 13.75 21.48
N LEU A 461 19.44 12.44 21.35
CA LEU A 461 20.37 11.71 22.22
C LEU A 461 21.80 12.22 22.08
N LEU A 462 22.26 12.49 20.85
CA LEU A 462 23.55 13.13 20.58
C LEU A 462 23.62 14.53 21.19
N LYS A 463 22.56 15.34 20.99
CA LYS A 463 22.49 16.70 21.51
C LYS A 463 22.50 16.75 23.04
N ALA A 464 21.87 15.77 23.69
CA ALA A 464 21.88 15.61 25.15
C ALA A 464 23.20 15.05 25.69
N GLY A 465 24.10 14.57 24.83
CA GLY A 465 25.39 14.01 25.24
C GLY A 465 25.26 12.67 25.98
N ILE A 466 24.26 11.85 25.61
CA ILE A 466 24.05 10.55 26.27
C ILE A 466 25.27 9.64 26.03
N PRO A 467 25.84 9.01 27.07
CA PRO A 467 27.03 8.20 26.93
C PRO A 467 26.88 7.03 25.94
N GLY A 468 27.91 6.79 25.12
CA GLY A 468 27.96 5.67 24.16
C GLY A 468 27.27 5.93 22.82
N PHE A 469 26.60 7.07 22.63
CA PHE A 469 26.07 7.48 21.33
C PHE A 469 27.10 8.30 20.56
N HIS A 470 27.36 7.91 19.32
CA HIS A 470 28.32 8.57 18.44
C HIS A 470 27.76 8.74 17.03
N GLN A 471 28.15 9.84 16.38
CA GLN A 471 27.80 10.12 14.99
C GLN A 471 28.94 9.67 14.09
N GLU A 472 28.68 8.71 13.20
CA GLU A 472 29.62 8.31 12.14
C GLU A 472 29.56 9.31 10.98
N ALA A 473 30.69 9.51 10.29
CA ALA A 473 30.85 10.57 9.29
C ALA A 473 29.85 10.47 8.12
N ASP A 474 29.53 9.23 7.70
CA ASP A 474 28.70 8.95 6.52
C ASP A 474 27.35 8.30 6.88
N ALA A 475 26.99 8.23 8.17
CA ALA A 475 25.74 7.60 8.61
C ALA A 475 24.65 8.66 8.84
N GLU A 476 23.43 8.44 8.32
CA GLU A 476 22.28 9.30 8.64
C GLU A 476 21.83 9.19 10.11
N GLN A 477 22.24 8.12 10.81
CA GLN A 477 21.82 7.82 12.17
C GLN A 477 23.02 7.55 13.09
N PRO A 478 22.93 7.91 14.38
CA PRO A 478 23.97 7.60 15.35
C PRO A 478 24.03 6.11 15.69
N SER A 479 25.23 5.62 15.99
CA SER A 479 25.48 4.28 16.52
C SER A 479 25.62 4.32 18.05
N TYR A 480 25.29 3.20 18.70
CA TYR A 480 25.52 3.01 20.14
C TYR A 480 26.62 1.98 20.36
N GLN A 481 27.67 2.38 21.07
CA GLN A 481 28.79 1.54 21.44
C GLN A 481 29.15 1.73 22.92
N ARG A 482 29.14 0.63 23.68
CA ARG A 482 29.47 0.63 25.12
C ARG A 482 30.15 -0.67 25.52
N VAL A 483 31.07 -0.60 26.47
CA VAL A 483 31.58 -1.80 27.16
C VAL A 483 31.02 -1.79 28.57
N VAL A 484 30.29 -2.84 28.94
CA VAL A 484 29.58 -2.94 30.23
C VAL A 484 30.00 -4.21 30.94
N ALA A 485 30.24 -4.16 32.25
CA ALA A 485 30.51 -5.34 33.05
C ALA A 485 29.24 -6.21 33.17
N VAL A 486 29.37 -7.52 33.01
CA VAL A 486 28.27 -8.47 33.18
C VAL A 486 28.06 -8.70 34.68
N SER A 487 26.96 -8.20 35.22
CA SER A 487 26.67 -8.26 36.67
C SER A 487 26.64 -9.68 37.24
N ALA A 488 26.31 -10.69 36.41
CA ALA A 488 26.31 -12.10 36.78
C ALA A 488 27.70 -12.76 36.76
N GLN A 489 28.73 -12.12 36.19
CA GLN A 489 30.07 -12.69 35.99
C GLN A 489 31.17 -11.66 36.28
N PRO A 490 31.74 -11.65 37.51
CA PRO A 490 32.82 -10.73 37.87
C PRO A 490 34.02 -10.86 36.93
N GLY A 491 34.48 -9.74 36.36
CA GLY A 491 35.63 -9.68 35.44
C GLY A 491 35.29 -9.88 33.96
N VAL A 492 34.04 -10.21 33.62
CA VAL A 492 33.59 -10.33 32.22
C VAL A 492 32.94 -9.02 31.78
N SER A 493 33.44 -8.46 30.69
CA SER A 493 32.87 -7.28 30.04
C SER A 493 32.21 -7.67 28.73
N GLN A 494 31.03 -7.12 28.47
CA GLN A 494 30.29 -7.28 27.23
C GLN A 494 30.38 -5.98 26.43
N SER A 495 30.79 -6.08 25.16
CA SER A 495 30.67 -4.99 24.20
C SER A 495 29.23 -4.97 23.68
N LEU A 496 28.50 -3.90 23.97
CA LEU A 496 27.22 -3.58 23.38
C LEU A 496 27.50 -2.73 22.15
N MET A 497 27.25 -3.29 20.96
CA MET A 497 27.26 -2.56 19.72
C MET A 497 25.90 -2.76 19.07
N SER A 498 25.18 -1.66 18.88
CA SER A 498 23.88 -1.68 18.23
C SER A 498 23.80 -0.47 17.30
N LYS A 499 23.33 -0.71 16.07
CA LYS A 499 22.57 0.33 15.38
C LYS A 499 21.25 0.36 16.14
N PRO A 500 20.96 1.37 16.98
CA PRO A 500 19.89 1.30 17.98
C PRO A 500 18.49 1.08 17.38
N TRP A 501 18.39 1.09 16.05
CA TRP A 501 17.16 1.19 15.29
C TRP A 501 16.91 0.04 14.29
N VAL A 502 17.62 -1.11 14.33
CA VAL A 502 17.24 -2.29 13.50
C VAL A 502 17.43 -3.64 14.23
N PRO A 503 16.47 -4.61 14.14
CA PRO A 503 15.17 -4.58 13.47
C PRO A 503 13.97 -4.60 14.44
N PHE A 504 12.91 -3.88 14.05
CA PHE A 504 11.56 -3.84 14.63
C PHE A 504 10.84 -5.19 14.77
N ALA A 505 11.52 -6.31 14.55
CA ALA A 505 10.98 -7.64 14.79
C ALA A 505 11.01 -8.03 16.29
N THR A 506 11.85 -7.40 17.12
CA THR A 506 12.11 -7.88 18.50
C THR A 506 11.82 -6.89 19.64
N VAL A 507 11.74 -5.58 19.39
CA VAL A 507 11.47 -4.56 20.44
C VAL A 507 10.22 -3.75 20.08
N GLU A 508 9.21 -3.83 20.93
CA GLU A 508 7.99 -3.01 20.84
C GLU A 508 8.34 -1.51 20.90
N ARG A 509 7.83 -0.73 19.95
CA ARG A 509 8.06 0.72 19.82
C ARG A 509 7.86 1.48 21.14
N ASP A 510 6.82 1.13 21.89
CA ASP A 510 6.48 1.77 23.15
C ASP A 510 7.59 1.63 24.20
N ARG A 511 8.30 0.49 24.23
CA ARG A 511 9.43 0.26 25.15
C ARG A 511 10.61 1.15 24.82
N LEU A 512 10.85 1.36 23.53
CA LEU A 512 11.93 2.19 23.03
C LEU A 512 11.66 3.66 23.29
N ASP A 513 10.43 4.14 23.05
CA ASP A 513 10.02 5.50 23.36
C ASP A 513 10.21 5.79 24.86
N VAL A 514 9.79 4.86 25.72
CA VAL A 514 10.00 4.95 27.17
C VAL A 514 11.48 5.01 27.53
N ALA A 515 12.32 4.15 26.94
CA ALA A 515 13.75 4.16 27.20
C ALA A 515 14.40 5.49 26.79
N VAL A 516 14.15 5.98 25.57
CA VAL A 516 14.71 7.25 25.08
C VAL A 516 14.23 8.43 25.93
N MET A 517 12.95 8.47 26.32
CA MET A 517 12.43 9.48 27.24
C MET A 517 13.19 9.48 28.57
N GLN A 518 13.45 8.30 29.14
CA GLN A 518 14.19 8.19 30.40
C GLN A 518 15.66 8.55 30.25
N MET A 519 16.29 8.18 29.12
CA MET A 519 17.67 8.56 28.84
C MET A 519 17.83 10.07 28.77
N LEU A 520 16.95 10.76 28.04
CA LEU A 520 16.96 12.22 27.96
C LEU A 520 16.66 12.91 29.31
N LYS A 521 15.80 12.32 30.15
CA LYS A 521 15.50 12.84 31.50
C LYS A 521 16.65 12.66 32.48
N THR A 522 17.38 11.55 32.37
CA THR A 522 18.40 11.15 33.35
C THR A 522 19.83 11.45 32.91
N GLY A 523 20.07 11.71 31.63
CA GLY A 523 21.41 11.82 31.06
C GLY A 523 22.16 10.47 30.99
N SER A 524 21.48 9.34 31.17
CA SER A 524 22.07 8.00 31.30
C SER A 524 21.65 7.07 30.15
N ASP A 525 22.53 6.15 29.77
CA ASP A 525 22.25 5.08 28.80
C ASP A 525 21.62 3.82 29.45
N GLU A 526 21.46 3.81 30.78
CA GLU A 526 20.89 2.69 31.53
C GLU A 526 19.54 2.17 31.01
N PRO A 527 18.55 3.03 30.66
CA PRO A 527 17.26 2.55 30.16
C PRO A 527 17.34 1.78 28.83
N LEU A 528 18.40 1.98 28.05
CA LEU A 528 18.64 1.25 26.79
C LEU A 528 19.21 -0.14 27.05
N ARG A 529 19.96 -0.34 28.14
CA ARG A 529 20.69 -1.59 28.40
C ARG A 529 19.78 -2.82 28.38
N PRO A 530 18.60 -2.87 29.03
CA PRO A 530 17.71 -4.02 28.96
C PRO A 530 17.13 -4.31 27.56
N LEU A 531 17.13 -3.31 26.66
CA LEU A 531 16.64 -3.47 25.29
C LEU A 531 17.72 -4.03 24.35
N VAL A 532 18.99 -3.78 24.68
CA VAL A 532 20.16 -4.21 23.86
C VAL A 532 20.84 -5.44 24.47
N MET A 533 20.74 -5.64 25.78
CA MET A 533 21.15 -6.84 26.49
C MET A 533 20.03 -7.87 26.36
N GLN A 534 20.19 -8.84 25.45
CA GLN A 534 19.38 -10.06 25.51
C GLN A 534 19.67 -10.74 26.86
N GLU A 535 18.72 -10.71 27.79
CA GLU A 535 18.79 -11.58 28.96
C GLU A 535 18.92 -13.03 28.46
N PRO A 536 19.94 -13.80 28.89
CA PRO A 536 20.00 -15.21 28.56
C PRO A 536 18.74 -15.87 29.12
N GLN A 537 17.85 -16.35 28.24
CA GLN A 537 16.61 -17.01 28.66
C GLN A 537 16.96 -18.22 29.51
N SER A 538 16.39 -18.33 30.72
CA SER A 538 16.55 -19.53 31.54
C SER A 538 15.89 -20.73 30.84
N LEU A 539 16.45 -21.92 31.01
CA LEU A 539 15.90 -23.16 30.43
C LEU A 539 14.44 -23.40 30.87
N GLU A 540 14.07 -22.97 32.07
CA GLU A 540 12.69 -23.04 32.57
C GLU A 540 11.73 -22.16 31.75
N LYS A 541 12.12 -20.92 31.44
CA LYS A 541 11.32 -20.01 30.62
C LYS A 541 11.18 -20.54 29.20
N ILE A 542 12.28 -21.02 28.62
CA ILE A 542 12.28 -21.68 27.30
C ILE A 542 11.29 -22.86 27.31
N TRP A 543 11.32 -23.70 28.35
CA TRP A 543 10.40 -24.84 28.49
C TRP A 543 8.93 -24.43 28.61
N GLN A 544 8.60 -23.40 29.38
CA GLN A 544 7.21 -22.93 29.53
C GLN A 544 6.60 -22.45 28.19
N GLU A 545 7.42 -21.88 27.32
CA GLU A 545 7.00 -21.36 26.01
C GLU A 545 7.03 -22.44 24.91
N PHE A 546 7.91 -23.44 25.04
CA PHE A 546 8.19 -24.45 24.01
C PHE A 546 6.95 -25.22 23.49
N PRO A 547 6.01 -25.70 24.33
CA PRO A 547 4.79 -26.36 23.84
C PRO A 547 3.87 -25.45 23.02
N ARG A 548 3.96 -24.12 23.19
CA ARG A 548 3.15 -23.18 22.40
C ARG A 548 3.73 -22.99 21.01
N ALA A 549 5.07 -22.98 20.89
CA ALA A 549 5.81 -22.75 19.64
C ALA A 549 7.11 -23.57 19.59
N VAL A 550 7.00 -24.83 19.17
CA VAL A 550 8.15 -25.72 18.97
C VAL A 550 9.05 -25.18 17.86
N ASN A 551 10.35 -25.04 18.13
CA ASN A 551 11.36 -24.64 17.15
C ASN A 551 12.71 -25.31 17.44
N GLY A 552 13.53 -25.48 16.41
CA GLY A 552 14.80 -26.22 16.50
C GLY A 552 15.87 -25.54 17.36
N VAL A 553 15.88 -24.21 17.46
CA VAL A 553 16.87 -23.46 18.27
C VAL A 553 16.64 -23.75 19.76
N ASN A 554 15.42 -23.55 20.25
CA ASN A 554 15.05 -23.81 21.65
C ASN A 554 15.17 -25.30 22.00
N LEU A 555 14.85 -26.19 21.06
CA LEU A 555 15.00 -27.64 21.26
C LEU A 555 16.45 -28.03 21.58
N ARG A 556 17.44 -27.47 20.88
CA ARG A 556 18.87 -27.75 21.15
C ARG A 556 19.29 -27.32 22.55
N PHE A 557 18.78 -26.19 23.05
CA PHE A 557 19.05 -25.75 24.43
C PHE A 557 18.42 -26.69 25.46
N LEU A 558 17.16 -27.08 25.25
CA LEU A 558 16.43 -27.96 26.16
C LEU A 558 17.00 -29.39 26.21
N VAL A 559 17.49 -29.92 25.08
CA VAL A 559 18.03 -31.29 25.01
C VAL A 559 19.42 -31.44 25.64
N ARG A 560 20.17 -30.34 25.77
CA ARG A 560 21.47 -30.35 26.48
C ARG A 560 21.30 -30.62 27.97
N ASP A 561 20.17 -30.26 28.55
CA ASP A 561 19.86 -30.49 29.97
C ASP A 561 19.06 -31.80 30.15
N SER A 562 19.54 -32.68 31.03
CA SER A 562 18.91 -33.98 31.28
C SER A 562 17.50 -33.86 31.86
N HIS A 563 17.16 -32.77 32.55
CA HIS A 563 15.84 -32.52 33.12
C HIS A 563 14.77 -32.24 32.06
N TYR A 564 15.15 -31.56 30.97
CA TYR A 564 14.21 -31.12 29.92
C TYR A 564 14.27 -31.98 28.65
N ARG A 565 15.35 -32.73 28.44
CA ARG A 565 15.59 -33.56 27.24
C ARG A 565 14.40 -34.40 26.82
N GLU A 566 13.95 -35.32 27.65
CA GLU A 566 12.87 -36.25 27.30
C GLU A 566 11.54 -35.53 27.08
N LYS A 567 11.29 -34.45 27.84
CA LYS A 567 10.08 -33.65 27.72
C LYS A 567 10.03 -32.90 26.38
N ALA A 568 11.13 -32.29 25.98
CA ALA A 568 11.25 -31.54 24.72
C ALA A 568 11.19 -32.46 23.50
N ILE A 569 11.85 -33.62 23.56
CA ILE A 569 11.78 -34.65 22.51
C ILE A 569 10.34 -35.16 22.37
N GLY A 570 9.71 -35.52 23.49
CA GLY A 570 8.34 -36.03 23.50
C GLY A 570 7.33 -35.02 22.93
N GLU A 571 7.44 -33.76 23.31
CA GLU A 571 6.57 -32.69 22.82
C GLU A 571 6.76 -32.41 21.32
N THR A 572 8.00 -32.40 20.84
CA THR A 572 8.32 -32.24 19.42
C THR A 572 7.68 -33.36 18.59
N ARG A 573 7.85 -34.62 19.02
CA ARG A 573 7.24 -35.79 18.35
C ARG A 573 5.71 -35.73 18.35
N ARG A 574 5.11 -35.31 19.48
CA ARG A 574 3.66 -35.16 19.61
C ARG A 574 3.10 -34.14 18.63
N GLN A 575 3.71 -32.96 18.52
CA GLN A 575 3.25 -31.93 17.59
C GLN A 575 3.51 -32.30 16.14
N TYR A 576 4.65 -32.91 15.84
CA TYR A 576 4.95 -33.41 14.49
C TYR A 576 3.92 -34.45 14.00
N ALA A 577 3.51 -35.37 14.87
CA ALA A 577 2.50 -36.38 14.55
C ALA A 577 1.10 -35.79 14.28
N MET A 578 0.81 -34.57 14.74
CA MET A 578 -0.45 -33.87 14.50
C MET A 578 -0.46 -33.09 13.17
N LEU A 579 0.69 -32.96 12.50
CA LEU A 579 0.78 -32.24 11.23
C LEU A 579 0.13 -33.06 10.10
N ALA A 580 -0.70 -32.38 9.31
CA ALA A 580 -1.15 -32.95 8.04
C ALA A 580 0.04 -33.05 7.09
N ARG A 581 0.26 -34.23 6.47
CA ARG A 581 1.29 -34.42 5.45
C ARG A 581 0.87 -33.72 4.15
N THR A 582 1.08 -32.40 4.09
CA THR A 582 0.79 -31.56 2.92
C THR A 582 2.08 -31.15 2.21
N VAL A 583 1.97 -30.86 0.91
CA VAL A 583 3.11 -30.41 0.08
C VAL A 583 3.52 -28.97 0.44
N LYS A 584 2.63 -28.20 1.06
CA LYS A 584 2.86 -26.82 1.47
C LYS A 584 2.21 -26.56 2.84
N PRO A 585 2.98 -26.43 3.93
CA PRO A 585 2.46 -25.96 5.21
C PRO A 585 1.95 -24.53 5.07
N GLU A 586 0.81 -24.24 5.68
CA GLU A 586 0.13 -22.95 5.59
C GLU A 586 0.58 -22.00 6.70
N ARG A 587 1.17 -22.53 7.77
CA ARG A 587 1.52 -21.78 8.98
C ARG A 587 2.99 -21.94 9.34
N ARG A 588 3.63 -20.85 9.78
CA ARG A 588 5.02 -20.84 10.29
C ARG A 588 5.30 -21.93 11.33
N LYS A 589 4.37 -22.11 12.28
CA LYS A 589 4.47 -23.13 13.33
C LYS A 589 4.65 -24.55 12.79
N GLU A 590 4.06 -24.87 11.65
CA GLU A 590 4.17 -26.19 11.03
C GLU A 590 5.60 -26.40 10.51
N VAL A 591 6.14 -25.40 9.81
CA VAL A 591 7.54 -25.39 9.33
C VAL A 591 8.52 -25.53 10.49
N ASP A 592 8.31 -24.79 11.58
CA ASP A 592 9.20 -24.83 12.75
C ASP A 592 9.15 -26.17 13.49
N THR A 593 7.98 -26.82 13.49
CA THR A 593 7.80 -28.18 14.05
C THR A 593 8.50 -29.23 13.18
N ILE A 594 8.41 -29.13 11.85
CA ILE A 594 9.15 -30.02 10.93
C ILE A 594 10.67 -29.79 11.09
N ALA A 595 11.13 -28.55 11.20
CA ALA A 595 12.52 -28.21 11.47
C ALA A 595 13.03 -28.76 12.80
N ALA A 596 12.24 -28.65 13.87
CA ALA A 596 12.55 -29.25 15.16
C ALA A 596 12.66 -30.79 15.08
N MET A 597 11.78 -31.44 14.31
CA MET A 597 11.85 -32.89 14.08
C MET A 597 13.10 -33.28 13.27
N ALA A 598 13.47 -32.51 12.25
CA ALA A 598 14.71 -32.71 11.51
C ALA A 598 15.95 -32.53 12.43
N VAL A 599 15.91 -31.57 13.36
CA VAL A 599 16.97 -31.37 14.39
C VAL A 599 17.12 -32.58 15.32
N LEU A 600 16.11 -33.44 15.46
CA LEU A 600 16.23 -34.72 16.20
C LEU A 600 16.89 -35.84 15.38
N GLY A 601 17.25 -35.59 14.12
CA GLY A 601 17.89 -36.57 13.23
C GLY A 601 16.91 -37.34 12.34
N GLU A 602 15.67 -36.88 12.23
CA GLU A 602 14.63 -37.59 11.48
C GLU A 602 14.72 -37.25 9.98
N ALA A 603 15.14 -38.25 9.19
CA ALA A 603 15.40 -38.08 7.76
C ALA A 603 14.15 -37.69 6.96
N GLU A 604 12.96 -38.20 7.34
CA GLU A 604 11.69 -37.83 6.69
C GLU A 604 11.39 -36.34 6.86
N ALA A 605 11.66 -35.78 8.04
CA ALA A 605 11.44 -34.37 8.30
C ALA A 605 12.44 -33.49 7.54
N LEU A 606 13.70 -33.94 7.41
CA LEU A 606 14.68 -33.28 6.56
C LEU A 606 14.26 -33.30 5.08
N ASP A 607 13.81 -34.45 4.55
CA ASP A 607 13.32 -34.55 3.17
C ASP A 607 12.18 -33.57 2.91
N TRP A 608 11.26 -33.46 3.87
CA TRP A 608 10.15 -32.54 3.78
C TRP A 608 10.63 -31.08 3.71
N LEU A 609 11.58 -30.66 4.54
CA LEU A 609 12.14 -29.31 4.50
C LEU A 609 12.90 -29.01 3.21
N LEU A 610 13.69 -29.96 2.70
CA LEU A 610 14.43 -29.79 1.45
C LEU A 610 13.46 -29.59 0.27
N ARG A 611 12.37 -30.37 0.22
CA ARG A 611 11.30 -30.17 -0.77
C ARG A 611 10.60 -28.84 -0.59
N LEU A 612 10.33 -28.43 0.65
CA LEU A 612 9.70 -27.13 0.92
C LEU A 612 10.54 -25.96 0.45
N ALA A 613 11.86 -26.04 0.65
CA ALA A 613 12.82 -25.06 0.15
C ALA A 613 12.93 -25.09 -1.38
N SER A 614 12.89 -26.28 -2.00
CA SER A 614 13.03 -26.43 -3.45
C SER A 614 11.86 -25.87 -4.26
N PHE A 615 10.67 -25.80 -3.67
CA PHE A 615 9.49 -25.14 -4.25
C PHE A 615 9.49 -23.60 -4.12
N GLN A 616 10.46 -23.00 -3.42
CA GLN A 616 10.56 -21.55 -3.31
C GLN A 616 11.20 -20.92 -4.55
N HIS A 617 10.86 -19.67 -4.81
CA HIS A 617 11.46 -18.86 -5.87
C HIS A 617 12.81 -18.27 -5.42
N GLU A 618 13.75 -18.16 -6.36
CA GLU A 618 15.11 -17.64 -6.13
C GLU A 618 15.13 -16.11 -5.95
N ASP A 619 14.15 -15.42 -6.53
CA ASP A 619 14.03 -13.97 -6.53
C ASP A 619 12.99 -13.50 -5.49
N GLY A 620 13.41 -12.69 -4.52
CA GLY A 620 12.51 -11.81 -3.77
C GLY A 620 12.30 -12.11 -2.28
N GLN A 621 12.27 -11.04 -1.48
CA GLN A 621 12.18 -10.99 -0.02
C GLN A 621 10.82 -11.46 0.56
N ASN A 622 10.36 -12.66 0.26
CA ASN A 622 9.18 -13.19 0.97
C ASN A 622 9.48 -13.44 2.45
N TRP A 623 8.48 -13.32 3.34
CA TRP A 623 8.55 -13.81 4.73
C TRP A 623 9.03 -15.28 4.83
N LEU A 624 8.84 -16.07 3.77
CA LEU A 624 9.36 -17.42 3.64
C LEU A 624 10.89 -17.48 3.53
N ASN A 625 11.58 -16.46 3.01
CA ASN A 625 13.04 -16.40 2.94
C ASN A 625 13.69 -16.10 4.29
N SER A 626 13.09 -15.25 5.13
CA SER A 626 13.51 -15.14 6.54
C SER A 626 13.25 -16.45 7.27
N CYS A 627 12.10 -17.08 7.01
CA CYS A 627 11.78 -18.39 7.56
C CYS A 627 12.77 -19.49 7.14
N LEU A 628 13.22 -19.49 5.88
CA LEU A 628 14.24 -20.41 5.36
C LEU A 628 15.60 -20.19 6.01
N ARG A 629 15.99 -18.95 6.28
CA ARG A 629 17.24 -18.64 6.99
C ARG A 629 17.21 -19.18 8.42
N ASP A 630 16.11 -18.97 9.13
CA ASP A 630 15.91 -19.49 10.48
C ASP A 630 15.88 -21.02 10.50
N VAL A 631 15.21 -21.65 9.53
CA VAL A 631 15.18 -23.11 9.37
C VAL A 631 16.57 -23.65 9.03
N HIS A 632 17.30 -22.99 8.13
CA HIS A 632 18.67 -23.34 7.80
C HIS A 632 19.57 -23.28 9.04
N GLN A 633 19.49 -22.20 9.80
CA GLN A 633 20.23 -22.06 11.06
C GLN A 633 19.83 -23.15 12.05
N ALA A 634 18.53 -23.43 12.21
CA ALA A 634 18.04 -24.44 13.13
C ALA A 634 18.53 -25.86 12.76
N VAL A 635 18.55 -26.23 11.48
CA VAL A 635 18.89 -27.59 11.01
C VAL A 635 20.39 -27.81 10.83
N PHE A 636 21.10 -26.82 10.28
CA PHE A 636 22.52 -26.92 9.93
C PHE A 636 23.46 -26.23 10.93
N ASP A 637 22.92 -25.45 11.88
CA ASP A 637 23.70 -24.64 12.84
C ASP A 637 24.60 -23.58 12.19
N ILE A 638 24.19 -23.10 11.01
CA ILE A 638 24.95 -22.13 10.21
C ILE A 638 23.98 -21.06 9.73
N GLU A 639 24.30 -19.79 9.94
CA GLU A 639 23.50 -18.71 9.41
C GLU A 639 23.66 -18.61 7.88
N LEU A 640 22.53 -18.64 7.16
CA LEU A 640 22.51 -18.46 5.73
C LEU A 640 22.53 -16.96 5.39
N ALA A 641 23.65 -16.51 4.83
CA ALA A 641 23.78 -15.13 4.37
C ALA A 641 22.73 -14.79 3.29
N PRO A 642 22.13 -13.59 3.27
CA PRO A 642 21.07 -13.22 2.32
C PRO A 642 21.44 -13.50 0.86
N ARG A 643 22.67 -13.15 0.44
CA ARG A 643 23.20 -13.39 -0.91
C ARG A 643 23.33 -14.87 -1.31
N LYS A 644 23.24 -15.80 -0.37
CA LYS A 644 23.38 -17.25 -0.59
C LYS A 644 22.03 -17.99 -0.59
N VAL A 645 20.91 -17.31 -0.32
CA VAL A 645 19.59 -17.93 -0.23
C VAL A 645 19.15 -18.54 -1.56
N ALA A 646 19.30 -17.80 -2.66
CA ALA A 646 18.98 -18.30 -4.00
C ALA A 646 19.77 -19.58 -4.34
N ALA A 647 21.08 -19.59 -4.08
CA ALA A 647 21.92 -20.76 -4.30
C ALA A 647 21.50 -21.96 -3.43
N PHE A 648 21.10 -21.72 -2.17
CA PHE A 648 20.59 -22.76 -1.28
C PHE A 648 19.27 -23.36 -1.81
N ILE A 649 18.34 -22.54 -2.30
CA ILE A 649 17.08 -22.99 -2.91
C ILE A 649 17.36 -23.88 -4.14
N VAL A 650 18.26 -23.44 -5.02
CA VAL A 650 18.68 -24.22 -6.21
C VAL A 650 19.25 -25.57 -5.79
N ASN A 651 20.14 -25.59 -4.80
CA ASN A 651 20.76 -26.82 -4.32
C ASN A 651 19.72 -27.77 -3.70
N CYS A 652 18.72 -27.27 -2.98
CA CYS A 652 17.65 -28.08 -2.40
C CYS A 652 16.80 -28.82 -3.45
N ARG A 653 16.82 -28.42 -4.73
CA ARG A 653 16.15 -29.17 -5.82
C ARG A 653 16.86 -30.48 -6.15
N GLY A 654 18.16 -30.56 -5.90
CA GLY A 654 18.97 -31.75 -6.13
C GLY A 654 19.30 -32.54 -4.87
N TRP A 655 19.16 -31.92 -3.70
CA TRP A 655 19.50 -32.55 -2.42
C TRP A 655 18.38 -33.44 -1.87
N THR A 656 18.81 -34.52 -1.25
CA THR A 656 18.01 -35.49 -0.49
C THR A 656 18.66 -35.72 0.87
N PRO A 657 17.98 -36.31 1.87
CA PRO A 657 18.61 -36.65 3.15
C PRO A 657 19.87 -37.52 3.03
N ALA A 658 20.00 -38.32 1.96
CA ALA A 658 21.16 -39.17 1.73
C ALA A 658 22.45 -38.38 1.46
N ASP A 659 22.33 -37.15 0.98
CA ASP A 659 23.45 -36.23 0.72
C ASP A 659 24.02 -35.65 2.02
N PHE A 660 23.36 -35.89 3.17
CA PHE A 660 23.77 -35.39 4.47
C PHE A 660 24.22 -36.51 5.41
N ARG A 661 24.99 -36.11 6.42
CA ARG A 661 25.33 -36.89 7.61
C ARG A 661 24.76 -36.15 8.81
N TYR A 662 24.06 -36.86 9.70
CA TYR A 662 23.60 -36.28 10.96
C TYR A 662 24.68 -36.42 12.04
N ASP A 663 25.04 -35.32 12.69
CA ASP A 663 25.90 -35.26 13.87
C ASP A 663 25.02 -35.29 15.12
N THR A 664 24.97 -36.44 15.81
CA THR A 664 24.14 -36.64 17.00
C THR A 664 24.57 -35.82 18.20
N GLU A 665 25.86 -35.49 18.31
CA GLU A 665 26.39 -34.70 19.44
C GLU A 665 26.01 -33.23 19.29
N LYS A 666 26.12 -32.70 18.06
CA LYS A 666 25.78 -31.31 17.75
C LYS A 666 24.32 -31.10 17.35
N MET A 667 23.56 -32.17 17.14
CA MET A 667 22.18 -32.17 16.68
C MET A 667 21.98 -31.37 15.38
N ARG A 668 22.85 -31.60 14.41
CA ARG A 668 22.82 -30.88 13.12
C ARG A 668 23.08 -31.82 11.95
N TRP A 669 22.59 -31.44 10.78
CA TRP A 669 22.93 -32.11 9.53
C TRP A 669 24.14 -31.44 8.89
N GLU A 670 25.00 -32.24 8.26
CA GLU A 670 26.20 -31.78 7.57
C GLU A 670 26.17 -32.37 6.15
N LEU A 671 26.35 -31.53 5.13
CA LEU A 671 26.44 -32.00 3.76
C LEU A 671 27.68 -32.88 3.61
N ARG A 672 27.55 -34.07 3.01
CA ARG A 672 28.68 -34.94 2.70
C ARG A 672 29.55 -34.26 1.65
N GLU A 673 30.86 -34.27 1.83
CA GLU A 673 31.77 -33.84 0.77
C GLU A 673 31.59 -34.74 -0.45
N ASN A 674 31.23 -34.14 -1.59
CA ASN A 674 30.82 -34.86 -2.79
C ASN A 674 32.00 -35.68 -3.35
N PRO A 675 31.94 -37.02 -3.44
CA PRO A 675 33.01 -37.82 -4.05
C PRO A 675 33.20 -37.52 -5.54
N ALA A 676 32.19 -36.92 -6.19
CA ALA A 676 32.21 -36.58 -7.62
C ALA A 676 33.09 -35.35 -7.97
N ALA A 677 33.62 -34.63 -6.98
CA ALA A 677 34.57 -33.53 -7.22
C ALA A 677 36.03 -34.00 -7.40
N ASN A 678 36.34 -35.27 -7.10
CA ASN A 678 37.69 -35.84 -7.23
C ASN A 678 37.90 -36.75 -8.46
N SER A 679 36.89 -36.95 -9.31
CA SER A 679 37.02 -37.76 -10.55
C SER A 679 37.16 -36.93 -11.83
N LYS A 680 37.41 -35.62 -11.73
CA LYS A 680 37.76 -34.74 -12.86
C LYS A 680 38.89 -33.78 -12.48
N LYS A 681 40.09 -34.32 -12.30
CA LYS A 681 41.36 -33.66 -12.66
C LYS A 681 42.06 -34.56 -13.68
N PRO A 682 42.72 -33.98 -14.69
CA PRO A 682 43.08 -34.66 -15.95
C PRO A 682 43.91 -35.91 -15.77
#